data_AF-A0A484PKZ1-F1
#
_entry.id   AF-A0A484PKZ1-F1
#
_cell.length_a   1.000
_cell.length_b   1.000
_cell.length_c   1.000
_cell.angle_alpha   90.00
_cell.angle_beta   90.00
_cell.angle_gamma   90.00
#
_symmetry.space_group_name_H-M   'P 1'
#
loop_
_entity.id
_entity.type
_entity.pdbx_description
1 polymer ?
#
loop_
_entity_poly.entity_id
_entity_poly.type
_entity_poly.pdbx_seq_one_letter_code
_entity_poly.pdbx_strand_id
1 'polypeptide(L)'
;MTLDIIGMIQSQHQSEIHPKQGPVVDRDYVRAFAQAHEAAGFDRILVPHHSTGPSAPLTISYAATVTERIHFMLAHRPGFVAPTLAAREIATLDQFTGGRLGVHFISGGSDTEQRRDGDYLDHDGRYARTDEYLGLLRRLWTTDKPFDHDGRYYRFEGAYSEVKPAQQPHVPIFFGGASEAALPVAGKHADIYALWGESREQVRELTTRVQAEAARHQRRVRFSISFRPILADTEEKAWARGRQHPVPGARAARKSGTRLGRAATERRRATPAGGCRQGLARGRPPVDGNRETDRCAIEFHRTGRHARAGGRRLARLLRPWRQHLPHPRLRSAGRRDGLRPRTDTALARGREGSRQRARTQGGMMKTNRLLHRLALGASILTLFAGMPAAAQDHGAWPQRPLKLIIPFPPGGAADTIGRTIATELGAQLGQPVVAENRPGAGTAIAAEAAARAAPDGYTLSLATTGQLTILPALRSDLPFDPVRSFTPIGLVAEVPYIVSVAASAPDQDLASLVARAGRQGEVVSYSSCGTGTVCHLAGELLGTVSDTKLLHVPFAGSAPAIQAVLGGHVQVAVDTAAVQAPHIRAGTLRPLALSSATRSAALPDVPTAAEAGLPGFIATSWFGVVVPSGTPEAVAGRLSAALQQALSQARVRQTFDGLGLTALDGKPATFSTQIQQDLRKWNQVVKTASVTIE
;
A
#
# COMPACT_ATOMS: atom_id res chain seq x y z
N MET A 1 -20.21 6.18 29.49
CA MET A 1 -18.96 6.26 28.70
C MET A 1 -19.31 7.02 27.44
N THR A 2 -18.74 8.19 27.21
CA THR A 2 -18.96 8.94 25.96
C THR A 2 -18.11 8.30 24.86
N LEU A 3 -18.75 7.89 23.77
CA LEU A 3 -18.10 7.28 22.61
C LEU A 3 -18.09 8.32 21.49
N ASP A 4 -16.90 8.70 21.02
CA ASP A 4 -16.74 9.60 19.87
C ASP A 4 -16.47 8.75 18.62
N ILE A 5 -17.33 8.87 17.60
CA ILE A 5 -17.19 8.19 16.32
C ILE A 5 -16.44 9.11 15.35
N ILE A 6 -15.27 8.67 14.92
CA ILE A 6 -14.41 9.40 14.01
C ILE A 6 -14.44 8.75 12.63
N GLY A 7 -14.93 9.49 11.63
CA GLY A 7 -14.85 9.12 10.22
C GLY A 7 -13.54 9.62 9.61
N MET A 8 -13.31 9.30 8.33
CA MET A 8 -12.13 9.76 7.61
C MET A 8 -12.52 10.20 6.21
N ILE A 9 -12.18 11.43 5.84
CA ILE A 9 -12.44 11.99 4.51
C ILE A 9 -11.15 12.04 3.70
N GLN A 10 -11.31 11.87 2.40
CA GLN A 10 -10.25 12.04 1.42
C GLN A 10 -10.55 13.29 0.57
N SER A 11 -9.57 13.80 -0.17
CA SER A 11 -9.78 14.97 -1.04
C SER A 11 -10.53 14.65 -2.33
N GLN A 12 -10.78 13.37 -2.61
CA GLN A 12 -11.50 12.85 -3.77
C GLN A 12 -12.08 11.47 -3.47
N HIS A 13 -12.97 10.98 -4.33
CA HIS A 13 -13.58 9.67 -4.16
C HIS A 13 -12.54 8.55 -4.22
N GLN A 14 -12.29 7.92 -3.07
CA GLN A 14 -11.42 6.75 -2.91
C GLN A 14 -11.74 6.03 -1.60
N SER A 15 -11.40 4.74 -1.55
CA SER A 15 -11.39 3.95 -0.31
C SER A 15 -10.37 2.83 -0.44
N GLU A 16 -10.27 1.95 0.57
CA GLU A 16 -9.42 0.75 0.49
C GLU A 16 -9.82 -0.20 -0.66
N ILE A 17 -11.08 -0.13 -1.11
CA ILE A 17 -11.64 -0.99 -2.17
C ILE A 17 -12.05 -0.19 -3.42
N HIS A 18 -12.07 1.15 -3.35
CA HIS A 18 -12.39 2.01 -4.48
C HIS A 18 -11.14 2.74 -4.94
N PRO A 19 -10.72 2.56 -6.21
CA PRO A 19 -9.60 3.32 -6.75
C PRO A 19 -9.93 4.80 -6.76
N LYS A 20 -8.87 5.62 -6.74
CA LYS A 20 -8.93 7.08 -6.90
C LYS A 20 -9.73 7.46 -8.15
N GLN A 21 -10.77 8.27 -7.95
CA GLN A 21 -11.63 8.79 -9.02
C GLN A 21 -11.79 10.31 -8.87
N GLY A 22 -11.93 11.01 -9.99
CA GLY A 22 -12.12 12.45 -10.02
C GLY A 22 -10.82 13.25 -9.94
N PRO A 23 -10.93 14.59 -9.80
CA PRO A 23 -9.78 15.46 -9.61
C PRO A 23 -9.18 15.28 -8.21
N VAL A 24 -7.86 15.44 -8.09
CA VAL A 24 -7.12 15.30 -6.83
C VAL A 24 -7.70 16.13 -5.68
N VAL A 25 -8.27 17.29 -6.01
CA VAL A 25 -9.11 18.10 -5.13
C VAL A 25 -10.52 18.17 -5.73
N ASP A 26 -11.40 17.32 -5.23
CA ASP A 26 -12.81 17.26 -5.63
C ASP A 26 -13.68 17.96 -4.58
N ARG A 27 -14.07 19.21 -4.89
CA ARG A 27 -14.85 20.07 -3.99
C ARG A 27 -16.25 19.54 -3.72
N ASP A 28 -16.87 18.89 -4.70
CA ASP A 28 -18.23 18.37 -4.55
C ASP A 28 -18.21 17.09 -3.73
N TYR A 29 -17.20 16.23 -3.93
CA TYR A 29 -16.96 15.10 -3.04
C TYR A 29 -16.71 15.54 -1.60
N VAL A 30 -15.79 16.49 -1.36
CA VAL A 30 -15.49 16.94 0.01
C VAL A 30 -16.73 17.51 0.70
N ARG A 31 -17.54 18.30 -0.02
CA ARG A 31 -18.82 18.82 0.49
C ARG A 31 -19.77 17.69 0.85
N ALA A 32 -20.07 16.82 -0.11
CA ALA A 32 -21.05 15.75 0.06
C ALA A 32 -20.64 14.79 1.17
N PHE A 33 -19.36 14.43 1.24
CA PHE A 33 -18.84 13.49 2.23
C PHE A 33 -18.85 14.08 3.65
N ALA A 34 -18.47 15.35 3.81
CA ALA A 34 -18.52 16.02 5.10
C ALA A 34 -19.96 16.16 5.64
N GLN A 35 -20.89 16.58 4.78
CA GLN A 35 -22.31 16.67 5.12
C GLN A 35 -22.92 15.29 5.43
N ALA A 36 -22.50 14.24 4.72
CA ALA A 36 -22.95 12.88 4.99
C ALA A 36 -22.51 12.39 6.38
N HIS A 37 -21.27 12.69 6.80
CA HIS A 37 -20.81 12.34 8.15
C HIS A 37 -21.60 13.08 9.23
N GLU A 38 -21.83 14.38 9.03
CA GLU A 38 -22.63 15.19 9.95
C GLU A 38 -24.08 14.69 10.06
N ALA A 39 -24.71 14.38 8.93
CA ALA A 39 -26.07 13.84 8.88
C ALA A 39 -26.15 12.43 9.51
N ALA A 40 -25.10 11.63 9.36
CA ALA A 40 -25.00 10.29 9.96
C ALA A 40 -24.66 10.32 11.46
N GLY A 41 -24.44 11.50 12.05
CA GLY A 41 -24.17 11.64 13.48
C GLY A 41 -22.74 11.28 13.90
N PHE A 42 -21.78 11.36 12.99
CA PHE A 42 -20.36 11.24 13.36
C PHE A 42 -19.94 12.46 14.19
N ASP A 43 -19.10 12.23 15.19
CA ASP A 43 -18.60 13.30 16.06
C ASP A 43 -17.48 14.08 15.39
N ARG A 44 -16.62 13.40 14.62
CA ARG A 44 -15.44 13.99 13.98
C ARG A 44 -15.11 13.39 12.62
N ILE A 45 -14.48 14.17 11.75
CA ILE A 45 -13.87 13.70 10.50
C ILE A 45 -12.35 13.91 10.54
N LEU A 46 -11.58 12.84 10.39
CA LEU A 46 -10.15 12.88 10.14
C LEU A 46 -9.87 13.28 8.70
N VAL A 47 -9.05 14.32 8.53
CA VAL A 47 -8.43 14.67 7.25
C VAL A 47 -6.97 14.23 7.30
N PRO A 48 -6.57 13.20 6.52
CA PRO A 48 -5.21 12.68 6.54
C PRO A 48 -4.20 13.64 5.92
N HIS A 49 -2.93 13.40 6.23
CA HIS A 49 -1.81 14.11 5.65
C HIS A 49 -0.89 13.13 4.92
N HIS A 50 -0.41 13.55 3.74
CA HIS A 50 0.58 12.85 2.93
C HIS A 50 1.50 13.88 2.28
N SER A 51 2.80 13.59 2.15
CA SER A 51 3.79 14.50 1.56
C SER A 51 3.46 15.01 0.14
N THR A 52 2.65 14.25 -0.60
CA THR A 52 2.24 14.60 -1.97
C THR A 52 0.73 14.84 -2.11
N GLY A 53 0.01 14.83 -0.99
CA GLY A 53 -1.44 14.98 -0.96
C GLY A 53 -1.89 16.45 -0.89
N PRO A 54 -3.18 16.72 -1.14
CA PRO A 54 -3.74 18.04 -0.87
C PRO A 54 -3.59 18.46 0.58
N SER A 55 -3.54 19.78 0.80
CA SER A 55 -3.44 20.38 2.13
C SER A 55 -4.64 20.02 3.01
N ALA A 56 -4.36 19.34 4.12
CA ALA A 56 -5.38 18.99 5.11
C ALA A 56 -6.01 20.23 5.78
N PRO A 57 -5.25 21.26 6.20
CA PRO A 57 -5.84 22.50 6.72
C PRO A 57 -6.80 23.19 5.75
N LEU A 58 -6.47 23.27 4.46
CA LEU A 58 -7.35 23.88 3.46
C LEU A 58 -8.60 23.04 3.19
N THR A 59 -8.46 21.72 3.23
CA THR A 59 -9.60 20.79 3.10
C THR A 59 -10.56 20.96 4.28
N ILE A 60 -10.05 21.05 5.51
CA ILE A 60 -10.85 21.32 6.72
C ILE A 60 -11.53 22.67 6.62
N SER A 61 -10.80 23.73 6.25
CA SER A 61 -11.35 25.07 6.10
C SER A 61 -12.57 25.07 5.17
N TYR A 62 -12.45 24.46 3.99
CA TYR A 62 -13.58 24.32 3.07
C TYR A 62 -14.71 23.46 3.64
N ALA A 63 -14.42 22.29 4.21
CA ALA A 63 -15.43 21.40 4.80
C ALA A 63 -16.19 22.07 5.96
N ALA A 64 -15.52 22.92 6.74
CA ALA A 64 -16.12 23.69 7.81
C ALA A 64 -17.09 24.76 7.31
N THR A 65 -16.90 25.32 6.10
CA THR A 65 -17.86 26.27 5.51
C THR A 65 -19.19 25.63 5.08
N VAL A 66 -19.24 24.30 4.98
CA VAL A 66 -20.42 23.57 4.48
C VAL A 66 -21.01 22.61 5.53
N THR A 67 -20.56 22.71 6.78
CA THR A 67 -21.00 21.89 7.92
C THR A 67 -21.07 22.74 9.19
N GLU A 68 -21.99 22.43 10.09
CA GLU A 68 -22.27 23.27 11.26
C GLU A 68 -21.86 22.66 12.60
N ARG A 69 -21.95 21.33 12.73
CA ARG A 69 -21.85 20.59 14.00
C ARG A 69 -20.65 19.66 14.06
N ILE A 70 -20.26 19.05 12.94
CA ILE A 70 -19.23 18.01 12.95
C ILE A 70 -17.85 18.57 13.28
N HIS A 71 -17.08 17.85 14.09
CA HIS A 71 -15.71 18.24 14.42
C HIS A 71 -14.71 17.76 13.36
N PHE A 72 -13.50 18.30 13.39
CA PHE A 72 -12.42 17.93 12.46
C PHE A 72 -11.18 17.44 13.20
N MET A 73 -10.54 16.39 12.70
CA MET A 73 -9.21 15.96 13.14
C MET A 73 -8.21 16.28 12.04
N LEU A 74 -7.32 17.24 12.29
CA LEU A 74 -6.22 17.58 11.41
C LEU A 74 -5.05 16.62 11.66
N ALA A 75 -4.65 15.86 10.64
CA ALA A 75 -3.33 15.22 10.66
C ALA A 75 -2.25 16.27 10.41
N HIS A 76 -1.34 16.48 11.37
CA HIS A 76 -0.29 17.49 11.33
C HIS A 76 1.10 16.88 11.53
N ARG A 77 2.11 17.46 10.86
CA ARG A 77 3.50 17.00 10.96
C ARG A 77 4.43 18.07 11.56
N PRO A 78 5.07 17.79 12.70
CA PRO A 78 6.03 18.71 13.34
C PRO A 78 7.27 19.05 12.50
N GLY A 79 7.66 18.21 11.54
CA GLY A 79 8.97 18.28 10.89
C GLY A 79 9.16 19.35 9.82
N PHE A 80 8.08 19.97 9.35
CA PHE A 80 8.10 20.78 8.12
C PHE A 80 7.56 22.19 8.30
N VAL A 81 6.70 22.38 9.31
CA VAL A 81 6.08 23.66 9.61
C VAL A 81 6.65 24.13 10.94
N ALA A 82 7.37 25.25 10.94
CA ALA A 82 7.92 25.84 12.16
C ALA A 82 6.81 26.01 13.23
N PRO A 83 7.09 25.74 14.51
CA PRO A 83 6.07 25.75 15.56
C PRO A 83 5.38 27.11 15.70
N THR A 84 6.11 28.20 15.44
CA THR A 84 5.56 29.57 15.44
C THR A 84 4.50 29.78 14.36
N LEU A 85 4.74 29.27 13.14
CA LEU A 85 3.76 29.30 12.05
C LEU A 85 2.58 28.37 12.33
N ALA A 86 2.86 27.12 12.73
CA ALA A 86 1.81 26.15 13.02
C ALA A 86 0.89 26.60 14.15
N ALA A 87 1.43 27.26 15.20
CA ALA A 87 0.63 27.75 16.31
C ALA A 87 -0.48 28.70 15.82
N ARG A 88 -0.12 29.70 15.00
CA ARG A 88 -1.09 30.67 14.46
C ARG A 88 -2.03 30.06 13.43
N GLU A 89 -1.55 29.15 12.58
CA GLU A 89 -2.39 28.48 11.58
C GLU A 89 -3.45 27.59 12.24
N ILE A 90 -3.05 26.76 13.19
CA ILE A 90 -3.96 25.86 13.93
C ILE A 90 -4.95 26.68 14.76
N ALA A 91 -4.49 27.73 15.46
CA ALA A 91 -5.36 28.60 16.24
C ALA A 91 -6.39 29.31 15.34
N THR A 92 -5.95 29.84 14.19
CA THR A 92 -6.85 30.49 13.22
C THR A 92 -7.87 29.51 12.66
N LEU A 93 -7.45 28.30 12.29
CA LEU A 93 -8.37 27.27 11.82
C LEU A 93 -9.37 26.87 12.91
N ASP A 94 -8.94 26.75 14.16
CA ASP A 94 -9.83 26.47 15.28
C ASP A 94 -10.89 27.57 15.44
N GLN A 95 -10.50 28.84 15.36
CA GLN A 95 -11.41 29.99 15.36
C GLN A 95 -12.42 29.91 14.21
N PHE A 96 -11.98 29.65 12.98
CA PHE A 96 -12.87 29.52 11.82
C PHE A 96 -13.80 28.32 11.88
N THR A 97 -13.38 27.25 12.54
CA THR A 97 -14.25 26.09 12.77
C THR A 97 -15.20 26.29 13.96
N GLY A 98 -15.06 27.38 14.74
CA GLY A 98 -15.87 27.62 15.94
C GLY A 98 -15.51 26.70 17.10
N GLY A 99 -14.22 26.37 17.26
CA GLY A 99 -13.74 25.47 18.33
C GLY A 99 -13.95 23.99 18.03
N ARG A 100 -14.14 23.63 16.76
CA ARG A 100 -14.42 22.24 16.33
C ARG A 100 -13.17 21.47 15.91
N LEU A 101 -11.98 22.02 16.09
CA LEU A 101 -10.73 21.41 15.64
C LEU A 101 -10.14 20.45 16.69
N GLY A 102 -9.41 19.45 16.24
CA GLY A 102 -8.51 18.64 17.04
C GLY A 102 -7.33 18.26 16.16
N VAL A 103 -6.14 18.12 16.72
CA VAL A 103 -4.93 17.95 15.91
C VAL A 103 -4.23 16.65 16.30
N HIS A 104 -4.05 15.78 15.33
CA HIS A 104 -3.27 14.56 15.45
C HIS A 104 -1.85 14.79 14.96
N PHE A 105 -0.90 14.77 15.87
CA PHE A 105 0.51 15.00 15.56
C PHE A 105 1.18 13.69 15.17
N ILE A 106 1.73 13.66 13.97
CA ILE A 106 2.32 12.47 13.35
C ILE A 106 3.83 12.70 13.22
N SER A 107 4.63 12.02 14.04
CA SER A 107 6.09 12.09 14.00
C SER A 107 6.71 11.43 12.76
N GLY A 108 5.95 10.61 12.03
CA GLY A 108 6.34 10.01 10.75
C GLY A 108 6.71 8.52 10.85
N GLY A 109 5.87 7.65 10.29
CA GLY A 109 6.04 6.18 10.33
C GLY A 109 6.82 5.58 9.15
N SER A 110 7.26 6.38 8.18
CA SER A 110 7.99 5.91 7.00
C SER A 110 9.06 6.92 6.58
N ASP A 111 10.32 6.52 6.61
CA ASP A 111 11.45 7.38 6.23
C ASP A 111 11.38 7.87 4.79
N THR A 112 11.01 6.99 3.86
CA THR A 112 10.86 7.35 2.44
C THR A 112 9.85 8.46 2.26
N GLU A 113 8.78 8.42 3.03
CA GLU A 113 7.73 9.41 2.94
C GLU A 113 8.13 10.72 3.64
N GLN A 114 8.74 10.65 4.83
CA GLN A 114 9.28 11.83 5.52
C GLN A 114 10.34 12.57 4.70
N ARG A 115 11.20 11.85 3.97
CA ARG A 115 12.21 12.45 3.09
C ARG A 115 11.63 13.20 1.90
N ARG A 116 10.39 12.91 1.48
CA ARG A 116 9.74 13.69 0.39
C ARG A 116 9.45 15.12 0.80
N ASP A 117 9.22 15.32 2.08
CA ASP A 117 9.05 16.65 2.67
C ASP A 117 10.41 17.22 3.18
N GLY A 118 11.51 16.48 3.03
CA GLY A 118 12.86 16.92 3.39
C GLY A 118 13.31 16.56 4.81
N ASP A 119 12.62 15.65 5.51
CA ASP A 119 13.01 15.23 6.86
C ASP A 119 13.88 13.97 6.80
N TYR A 120 15.13 14.17 7.19
CA TYR A 120 16.16 13.11 7.23
C TYR A 120 16.48 12.66 8.64
N LEU A 121 15.79 13.17 9.67
CA LEU A 121 15.95 12.66 11.02
C LEU A 121 15.58 11.17 11.06
N ASP A 122 16.30 10.44 11.91
CA ASP A 122 15.95 9.07 12.26
C ASP A 122 14.67 9.03 13.11
N HIS A 123 14.18 7.82 13.35
CA HIS A 123 12.94 7.60 14.09
C HIS A 123 12.92 8.31 15.46
N ASP A 124 13.97 8.14 16.27
CA ASP A 124 14.02 8.71 17.62
C ASP A 124 14.20 10.23 17.58
N GLY A 125 15.01 10.74 16.65
CA GLY A 125 15.19 12.17 16.41
C GLY A 125 13.88 12.86 16.03
N ARG A 126 12.98 12.19 15.30
CA ARG A 126 11.64 12.74 15.00
C ARG A 126 10.76 12.86 16.23
N TYR A 127 10.81 11.88 17.15
CA TYR A 127 10.06 11.97 18.42
C TYR A 127 10.64 13.02 19.36
N ALA A 128 11.96 13.11 19.46
CA ALA A 128 12.63 14.16 20.24
C ALA A 128 12.29 15.57 19.72
N ARG A 129 12.30 15.76 18.39
CA ARG A 129 11.81 17.01 17.77
C ARG A 129 10.34 17.28 18.11
N THR A 130 9.51 16.25 18.07
CA THR A 130 8.07 16.38 18.33
C THR A 130 7.78 16.75 19.79
N ASP A 131 8.58 16.27 20.75
CA ASP A 131 8.50 16.71 22.15
C ASP A 131 8.75 18.22 22.30
N GLU A 132 9.84 18.70 21.70
CA GLU A 132 10.17 20.14 21.69
C GLU A 132 9.06 20.93 21.01
N TYR A 133 8.59 20.47 19.84
CA TYR A 133 7.54 21.11 19.05
C TYR A 133 6.23 21.29 19.81
N LEU A 134 5.73 20.23 20.46
CA LEU A 134 4.47 20.27 21.20
C LEU A 134 4.56 21.16 22.44
N GLY A 135 5.73 21.19 23.10
CA GLY A 135 6.00 22.13 24.18
C GLY A 135 5.91 23.58 23.72
N LEU A 136 6.52 23.90 22.57
CA LEU A 136 6.50 25.24 21.98
C LEU A 136 5.09 25.64 21.55
N LEU A 137 4.32 24.74 20.92
CA LEU A 137 2.93 25.01 20.53
C LEU A 137 2.05 25.34 21.74
N ARG A 138 2.11 24.53 22.80
CA ARG A 138 1.36 24.78 24.05
C ARG A 138 1.72 26.15 24.64
N ARG A 139 3.01 26.50 24.68
CA ARG A 139 3.48 27.79 25.18
C ARG A 139 2.98 28.95 24.30
N LEU A 140 3.08 28.83 22.97
CA LEU A 140 2.61 29.85 22.02
C LEU A 140 1.09 30.09 22.13
N TRP A 141 0.31 29.04 22.37
CA TRP A 141 -1.14 29.14 22.55
C TRP A 141 -1.57 29.73 23.90
N THR A 142 -0.71 29.68 24.93
CA THR A 142 -1.09 30.06 26.30
C THR A 142 -0.38 31.28 26.85
N THR A 143 0.76 31.70 26.28
CA THR A 143 1.49 32.89 26.73
C THR A 143 0.84 34.17 26.23
N ASP A 144 0.79 35.19 27.08
CA ASP A 144 0.34 36.55 26.73
C ASP A 144 1.51 37.48 26.37
N LYS A 145 2.75 36.99 26.45
CA LYS A 145 3.96 37.77 26.17
C LYS A 145 4.87 37.04 25.18
N PRO A 146 5.60 37.80 24.31
CA PRO A 146 6.64 37.24 23.47
C PRO A 146 7.74 36.53 24.27
N PHE A 147 8.35 35.52 23.67
CA PHE A 147 9.48 34.82 24.28
C PHE A 147 10.49 34.30 23.25
N ASP A 148 11.72 34.12 23.71
CA ASP A 148 12.80 33.52 22.94
C ASP A 148 12.90 32.03 23.22
N HIS A 149 13.42 31.28 22.25
CA HIS A 149 13.73 29.86 22.37
C HIS A 149 15.00 29.54 21.61
N ASP A 150 15.93 28.84 22.25
CA ASP A 150 17.15 28.32 21.65
C ASP A 150 17.26 26.84 22.03
N GLY A 151 16.59 26.00 21.25
CA GLY A 151 16.50 24.56 21.47
C GLY A 151 17.29 23.76 20.43
N ARG A 152 17.21 22.43 20.54
CA ARG A 152 17.96 21.53 19.66
C ARG A 152 17.43 21.58 18.22
N TYR A 153 16.11 21.71 18.06
CA TYR A 153 15.47 21.64 16.76
C TYR A 153 14.92 22.98 16.28
N TYR A 154 14.61 23.89 17.19
CA TYR A 154 14.05 25.20 16.86
C TYR A 154 14.78 26.30 17.60
N ARG A 155 15.00 27.41 16.89
CA ARG A 155 15.54 28.65 17.46
C ARG A 155 14.78 29.84 16.91
N PHE A 156 14.36 30.75 17.78
CA PHE A 156 13.69 32.00 17.42
C PHE A 156 13.75 33.01 18.56
N GLU A 157 13.55 34.28 18.23
CA GLU A 157 13.53 35.41 19.16
C GLU A 157 12.17 36.13 19.05
N GLY A 158 11.63 36.56 20.18
CA GLY A 158 10.40 37.36 20.28
C GLY A 158 9.15 36.66 19.75
N ALA A 159 9.06 35.32 19.78
CA ALA A 159 7.91 34.63 19.23
C ALA A 159 6.65 34.84 20.09
N TYR A 160 5.55 35.17 19.41
CA TYR A 160 4.24 35.37 20.00
C TYR A 160 3.16 35.03 18.96
N SER A 161 2.06 34.44 19.41
CA SER A 161 0.87 34.23 18.58
C SER A 161 -0.24 35.15 19.07
N GLU A 162 -0.62 36.15 18.27
CA GLU A 162 -1.77 37.02 18.55
C GLU A 162 -3.09 36.23 18.57
N VAL A 163 -3.22 35.29 17.63
CA VAL A 163 -4.39 34.41 17.56
C VAL A 163 -4.19 33.26 18.54
N LYS A 164 -5.14 33.10 19.47
CA LYS A 164 -5.24 31.95 20.37
C LYS A 164 -6.33 30.99 19.89
N PRO A 165 -6.23 29.69 20.22
CA PRO A 165 -7.31 28.74 19.94
C PRO A 165 -8.64 29.21 20.56
N ALA A 166 -9.75 28.90 19.90
CA ALA A 166 -11.09 29.13 20.46
C ALA A 166 -11.32 28.20 21.66
N GLN A 167 -10.76 26.99 21.58
CA GLN A 167 -10.76 26.02 22.68
C GLN A 167 -9.68 26.34 23.72
N GLN A 168 -10.03 26.22 25.01
CA GLN A 168 -9.13 26.50 26.12
C GLN A 168 -8.72 25.22 26.87
N PRO A 169 -7.45 25.10 27.32
CA PRO A 169 -6.35 26.06 27.12
C PRO A 169 -5.69 25.95 25.73
N HIS A 170 -6.02 24.93 24.93
CA HIS A 170 -5.55 24.74 23.56
C HIS A 170 -6.48 23.76 22.82
N VAL A 171 -6.26 23.60 21.51
CA VAL A 171 -6.92 22.54 20.73
C VAL A 171 -6.56 21.13 21.25
N PRO A 172 -7.47 20.14 21.24
CA PRO A 172 -7.17 18.77 21.64
C PRO A 172 -6.01 18.17 20.84
N ILE A 173 -5.01 17.65 21.56
CA ILE A 173 -3.82 17.01 21.01
C ILE A 173 -4.04 15.49 20.98
N PHE A 174 -4.18 14.96 19.76
CA PHE A 174 -4.12 13.53 19.48
C PHE A 174 -2.68 13.14 19.18
N PHE A 175 -2.24 12.01 19.72
CA PHE A 175 -0.89 11.51 19.50
C PHE A 175 -0.89 9.98 19.52
N GLY A 176 -0.02 9.36 18.72
CA GLY A 176 0.16 7.91 18.68
C GLY A 176 1.63 7.53 18.51
N GLY A 177 1.91 6.24 18.67
CA GLY A 177 3.26 5.67 18.53
C GLY A 177 3.60 4.74 19.70
N ALA A 178 3.92 3.48 19.39
CA ALA A 178 4.14 2.44 20.41
C ALA A 178 5.61 2.23 20.77
N SER A 179 6.53 3.02 20.22
CA SER A 179 7.97 2.89 20.48
C SER A 179 8.37 3.50 21.83
N GLU A 180 9.50 3.06 22.39
CA GLU A 180 10.05 3.63 23.64
C GLU A 180 10.28 5.13 23.54
N ALA A 181 10.67 5.64 22.37
CA ALA A 181 10.84 7.08 22.14
C ALA A 181 9.50 7.85 22.09
N ALA A 182 8.40 7.19 21.72
CA ALA A 182 7.09 7.83 21.57
C ALA A 182 6.33 7.97 22.89
N LEU A 183 6.45 6.99 23.79
CA LEU A 183 5.65 6.93 25.02
C LEU A 183 5.87 8.12 25.98
N PRO A 184 7.11 8.59 26.22
CA PRO A 184 7.33 9.79 27.05
C PRO A 184 6.68 11.04 26.44
N VAL A 185 6.77 11.19 25.11
CA VAL A 185 6.13 12.31 24.38
C VAL A 185 4.61 12.24 24.54
N ALA A 186 4.04 11.04 24.39
CA ALA A 186 2.62 10.80 24.58
C ALA A 186 2.17 11.15 26.01
N GLY A 187 2.87 10.65 27.04
CA GLY A 187 2.53 10.94 28.44
C GLY A 187 2.58 12.43 28.75
N LYS A 188 3.59 13.13 28.23
CA LYS A 188 3.78 14.56 28.45
C LYS A 188 2.77 15.43 27.71
N HIS A 189 2.39 15.08 26.47
CA HIS A 189 1.63 15.99 25.59
C HIS A 189 0.27 15.51 25.11
N ALA A 190 -0.01 14.22 25.03
CA ALA A 190 -1.27 13.73 24.46
C ALA A 190 -2.44 14.08 25.39
N ASP A 191 -3.55 14.60 24.83
CA ASP A 191 -4.83 14.64 25.55
C ASP A 191 -5.67 13.40 25.20
N ILE A 192 -5.54 12.96 23.94
CA ILE A 192 -6.07 11.70 23.44
C ILE A 192 -4.93 10.89 22.83
N TYR A 193 -4.71 9.67 23.33
CA TYR A 193 -3.79 8.73 22.72
C TYR A 193 -4.50 7.86 21.68
N ALA A 194 -3.96 7.81 20.48
CA ALA A 194 -4.52 7.09 19.34
C ALA A 194 -3.87 5.72 19.17
N LEU A 195 -4.70 4.69 19.27
CA LEU A 195 -4.38 3.27 19.11
C LEU A 195 -4.71 2.81 17.69
N TRP A 196 -3.90 1.90 17.17
CA TRP A 196 -4.01 1.35 15.83
C TRP A 196 -4.28 -0.17 15.83
N GLY A 197 -5.56 -0.56 15.74
CA GLY A 197 -5.97 -1.92 15.39
C GLY A 197 -5.31 -3.07 16.17
N GLU A 198 -4.76 -2.79 17.36
CA GLU A 198 -4.00 -3.78 18.12
C GLU A 198 -4.91 -4.84 18.74
N SER A 199 -4.33 -5.98 19.13
CA SER A 199 -5.05 -7.01 19.88
C SER A 199 -5.54 -6.44 21.21
N ARG A 200 -6.57 -7.06 21.79
CA ARG A 200 -7.11 -6.65 23.11
C ARG A 200 -6.03 -6.64 24.20
N GLU A 201 -5.06 -7.53 24.12
CA GLU A 201 -3.94 -7.60 25.07
C GLU A 201 -2.95 -6.45 24.85
N GLN A 202 -2.56 -6.19 23.61
CA GLN A 202 -1.69 -5.07 23.24
C GLN A 202 -2.33 -3.71 23.58
N VAL A 203 -3.64 -3.55 23.32
CA VAL A 203 -4.39 -2.37 23.74
C VAL A 203 -4.29 -2.19 25.25
N ARG A 204 -4.46 -3.27 26.04
CA ARG A 204 -4.34 -3.21 27.49
C ARG A 204 -2.93 -2.81 27.93
N GLU A 205 -1.91 -3.43 27.37
CA GLU A 205 -0.52 -3.14 27.70
C GLU A 205 -0.19 -1.67 27.38
N LEU A 206 -0.45 -1.25 26.15
CA LEU A 206 -0.11 0.09 25.66
C LEU A 206 -0.88 1.18 26.40
N THR A 207 -2.18 0.99 26.64
CA THR A 207 -2.98 1.93 27.46
C THR A 207 -2.43 2.03 28.88
N THR A 208 -2.01 0.93 29.50
CA THR A 208 -1.40 0.93 30.84
C THR A 208 -0.09 1.72 30.85
N ARG A 209 0.77 1.49 29.86
CA ARG A 209 2.06 2.19 29.73
C ARG A 209 1.87 3.69 29.51
N VAL A 210 0.98 4.08 28.60
CA VAL A 210 0.67 5.49 28.33
C VAL A 210 0.05 6.16 29.56
N GLN A 211 -0.83 5.47 30.31
CA GLN A 211 -1.37 5.99 31.56
C GLN A 211 -0.28 6.19 32.62
N ALA A 212 0.66 5.26 32.73
CA ALA A 212 1.79 5.37 33.65
C ALA A 212 2.71 6.56 33.29
N GLU A 213 3.01 6.76 32.00
CA GLU A 213 3.78 7.92 31.54
C GLU A 213 3.03 9.24 31.79
N ALA A 214 1.73 9.29 31.49
CA ALA A 214 0.92 10.48 31.74
C ALA A 214 0.83 10.83 33.24
N ALA A 215 0.76 9.81 34.10
CA ALA A 215 0.72 9.98 35.55
C ALA A 215 2.01 10.64 36.10
N ARG A 216 3.17 10.39 35.49
CA ARG A 216 4.43 11.09 35.84
C ARG A 216 4.34 12.61 35.64
N HIS A 217 3.46 13.05 34.74
CA HIS A 217 3.19 14.46 34.47
C HIS A 217 1.90 14.96 35.15
N GLN A 218 1.30 14.18 36.05
CA GLN A 218 0.02 14.49 36.71
C GLN A 218 -1.14 14.70 35.71
N ARG A 219 -1.05 14.06 34.54
CA ARG A 219 -2.05 14.16 33.47
C ARG A 219 -2.87 12.88 33.37
N ARG A 220 -4.07 13.02 32.82
CA ARG A 220 -4.91 11.89 32.39
C ARG A 220 -5.08 11.96 30.88
N VAL A 221 -5.06 10.80 30.25
CA VAL A 221 -5.14 10.64 28.79
C VAL A 221 -6.40 9.88 28.44
N ARG A 222 -7.16 10.37 27.46
CA ARG A 222 -8.26 9.63 26.83
C ARG A 222 -7.70 8.75 25.72
N PHE A 223 -8.47 7.77 25.26
CA PHE A 223 -8.03 6.85 24.21
C PHE A 223 -8.98 6.88 23.03
N SER A 224 -8.39 6.89 21.83
CA SER A 224 -9.08 6.70 20.56
C SER A 224 -8.57 5.40 19.95
N ILE A 225 -9.45 4.56 19.42
CA ILE A 225 -9.08 3.28 18.81
C ILE A 225 -9.70 3.15 17.43
N SER A 226 -8.88 2.75 16.46
CA SER A 226 -9.31 2.58 15.08
C SER A 226 -9.78 1.15 14.84
N PHE A 227 -10.99 0.99 14.29
CA PHE A 227 -11.54 -0.30 13.90
C PHE A 227 -12.00 -0.28 12.45
N ARG A 228 -12.12 -1.47 11.84
CA ARG A 228 -12.87 -1.68 10.59
C ARG A 228 -14.21 -2.33 10.92
N PRO A 229 -15.29 -1.55 11.11
CA PRO A 229 -16.56 -2.12 11.50
C PRO A 229 -17.18 -2.93 10.35
N ILE A 230 -17.75 -4.09 10.68
CA ILE A 230 -18.62 -4.83 9.77
C ILE A 230 -20.06 -4.47 10.11
N LEU A 231 -20.68 -3.67 9.25
CA LEU A 231 -22.04 -3.18 9.49
C LEU A 231 -23.10 -4.20 9.04
N ALA A 232 -24.07 -4.44 9.92
CA ALA A 232 -25.30 -5.17 9.65
C ALA A 232 -26.39 -4.82 10.68
N ASP A 233 -27.65 -5.15 10.38
CA ASP A 233 -28.80 -4.83 11.25
C ASP A 233 -28.74 -5.52 12.62
N THR A 234 -28.02 -6.64 12.74
CA THR A 234 -27.83 -7.37 14.00
C THR A 234 -26.40 -7.87 14.13
N GLU A 235 -25.99 -8.16 15.37
CA GLU A 235 -24.66 -8.70 15.65
C GLU A 235 -24.44 -10.06 14.95
N GLU A 236 -25.44 -10.96 14.96
CA GLU A 236 -25.28 -12.23 14.24
C GLU A 236 -25.13 -12.03 12.74
N LYS A 237 -25.85 -11.07 12.14
CA LYS A 237 -25.70 -10.72 10.73
C LYS A 237 -24.34 -10.07 10.46
N ALA A 238 -23.81 -9.24 11.36
CA ALA A 238 -22.48 -8.65 11.23
C ALA A 238 -21.40 -9.73 11.28
N TRP A 239 -21.50 -10.66 12.24
CA TRP A 239 -20.60 -11.81 12.32
C TRP A 239 -20.78 -12.77 11.14
N ALA A 240 -22.01 -13.00 10.67
CA ALA A 240 -22.26 -13.81 9.48
C ALA A 240 -21.64 -13.16 8.25
N ARG A 241 -21.77 -11.84 8.10
CA ARG A 241 -21.15 -11.04 7.05
C ARG A 241 -19.63 -11.11 7.14
N GLY A 242 -19.05 -10.96 8.33
CA GLY A 242 -17.60 -11.16 8.55
C GLY A 242 -17.13 -12.57 8.23
N ARG A 243 -17.97 -13.58 8.46
CA ARG A 243 -17.71 -14.99 8.14
C ARG A 243 -17.87 -15.32 6.65
N GLN A 244 -18.72 -14.59 5.92
CA GLN A 244 -19.04 -14.79 4.49
C GLN A 244 -18.15 -13.94 3.57
N HIS A 245 -17.80 -12.74 4.02
CA HIS A 245 -16.85 -11.81 3.40
C HIS A 245 -15.64 -11.64 4.32
N PRO A 246 -14.83 -12.69 4.55
CA PRO A 246 -13.56 -12.48 5.20
C PRO A 246 -12.78 -11.44 4.39
N VAL A 247 -12.20 -10.45 5.09
CA VAL A 247 -11.10 -9.63 4.56
C VAL A 247 -10.14 -10.59 3.84
N PRO A 248 -9.55 -10.26 2.67
CA PRO A 248 -8.93 -11.22 1.75
C PRO A 248 -7.87 -12.23 2.26
N GLY A 249 -7.59 -12.33 3.57
CA GLY A 249 -6.86 -13.44 4.21
C GLY A 249 -7.69 -14.50 4.97
N ALA A 250 -8.93 -14.23 5.43
CA ALA A 250 -9.66 -15.21 6.27
C ALA A 250 -10.40 -16.31 5.47
N ARG A 251 -10.45 -16.22 4.14
CA ARG A 251 -10.97 -17.28 3.25
C ARG A 251 -10.05 -18.51 3.21
N ALA A 252 -8.74 -18.34 3.42
CA ALA A 252 -7.75 -19.42 3.40
C ALA A 252 -7.86 -20.35 4.62
N ALA A 253 -8.10 -19.80 5.82
CA ALA A 253 -8.15 -20.58 7.07
C ALA A 253 -9.38 -21.51 7.19
N ARG A 254 -10.48 -21.20 6.50
CA ARG A 254 -11.70 -22.03 6.54
C ARG A 254 -11.70 -23.19 5.56
N LYS A 255 -10.94 -23.10 4.45
CA LYS A 255 -10.80 -24.21 3.50
C LYS A 255 -9.87 -25.33 4.01
N SER A 256 -9.02 -25.06 5.01
CA SER A 256 -8.08 -26.04 5.58
C SER A 256 -8.65 -26.92 6.70
N GLY A 257 -9.97 -26.91 6.95
CA GLY A 257 -10.62 -27.88 7.86
C GLY A 257 -10.21 -27.82 9.34
N THR A 258 -9.51 -26.77 9.78
CA THR A 258 -8.99 -26.68 11.15
C THR A 258 -10.10 -26.21 12.10
N ARG A 259 -10.66 -27.12 12.92
CA ARG A 259 -11.55 -26.75 14.02
C ARG A 259 -10.74 -25.90 15.02
N LEU A 260 -11.11 -24.65 15.22
CA LEU A 260 -10.70 -23.86 16.39
C LEU A 260 -11.28 -24.55 17.63
N GLY A 261 -10.44 -25.26 18.37
CA GLY A 261 -10.80 -25.85 19.65
C GLY A 261 -11.23 -24.75 20.62
N ARG A 262 -12.39 -24.92 21.25
CA ARG A 262 -12.72 -24.20 22.48
C ARG A 262 -11.65 -24.54 23.50
N ALA A 263 -10.75 -23.61 23.78
CA ALA A 263 -9.86 -23.73 24.92
C ALA A 263 -10.70 -23.70 26.19
N ALA A 264 -10.68 -24.80 26.93
CA ALA A 264 -11.25 -24.91 28.26
C ALA A 264 -10.52 -23.95 29.19
N THR A 265 -11.30 -23.13 29.89
CA THR A 265 -10.85 -22.30 31.00
C THR A 265 -10.35 -23.19 32.14
N GLU A 266 -9.03 -23.33 32.29
CA GLU A 266 -8.44 -23.77 33.55
C GLU A 266 -7.81 -22.59 34.27
N ARG A 267 -8.49 -22.16 35.34
CA ARG A 267 -7.93 -21.31 36.39
C ARG A 267 -6.76 -22.06 37.01
N ARG A 268 -5.53 -21.56 36.85
CA ARG A 268 -4.44 -21.90 37.78
C ARG A 268 -4.07 -20.69 38.61
N ARG A 269 -4.16 -20.91 39.93
CA ARG A 269 -3.86 -20.01 41.02
C ARG A 269 -2.42 -19.53 40.91
N ALA A 270 -2.23 -18.23 41.07
CA ALA A 270 -0.93 -17.63 41.34
C ALA A 270 -0.52 -17.93 42.78
N THR A 271 0.72 -18.38 42.97
CA THR A 271 1.46 -18.22 44.22
C THR A 271 2.91 -17.84 43.85
N PRO A 272 3.52 -16.83 44.50
CA PRO A 272 4.77 -16.22 44.04
C PRO A 272 6.00 -16.75 44.81
N ALA A 273 7.12 -16.89 44.12
CA ALA A 273 8.49 -16.86 44.66
C ALA A 273 9.43 -16.78 43.43
N GLY A 274 10.44 -15.92 43.33
CA GLY A 274 11.34 -15.46 44.37
C GLY A 274 12.74 -16.02 44.08
N GLY A 275 13.67 -15.14 43.70
CA GLY A 275 15.10 -15.30 43.95
C GLY A 275 15.90 -16.26 43.05
N CYS A 276 16.69 -15.67 42.14
CA CYS A 276 17.97 -16.27 41.73
C CYS A 276 18.90 -16.42 42.94
N ARG A 277 19.53 -17.60 43.09
CA ARG A 277 20.96 -17.74 43.45
C ARG A 277 21.47 -19.19 43.26
N GLN A 278 22.57 -19.27 42.52
CA GLN A 278 23.76 -20.12 42.69
C GLN A 278 23.62 -21.64 42.89
N GLY A 279 24.23 -22.37 41.94
CA GLY A 279 25.50 -23.06 42.24
C GLY A 279 25.47 -24.56 42.54
N LEU A 280 26.08 -25.31 41.62
CA LEU A 280 26.95 -26.48 41.84
C LEU A 280 26.35 -27.88 42.12
N ALA A 281 26.73 -28.78 41.19
CA ALA A 281 27.31 -30.12 41.39
C ALA A 281 26.43 -31.37 41.59
N ARG A 282 26.59 -32.27 40.60
CA ARG A 282 26.85 -33.73 40.68
C ARG A 282 25.99 -34.62 41.61
N GLY A 283 25.44 -35.69 41.02
CA GLY A 283 25.18 -36.94 41.74
C GLY A 283 24.10 -37.81 41.11
N ARG A 284 24.48 -39.03 40.70
CA ARG A 284 23.63 -40.10 40.13
C ARG A 284 22.90 -40.90 41.23
N PRO A 285 21.99 -41.86 40.89
CA PRO A 285 20.80 -42.29 41.65
C PRO A 285 21.08 -43.51 42.56
N PRO A 286 20.07 -44.14 43.22
CA PRO A 286 19.34 -45.30 42.62
C PRO A 286 17.86 -45.47 43.13
N VAL A 287 16.89 -46.01 42.36
CA VAL A 287 16.43 -47.42 42.17
C VAL A 287 15.31 -47.88 43.16
N ASP A 288 14.37 -48.67 42.59
CA ASP A 288 13.27 -49.52 43.14
C ASP A 288 12.02 -48.84 43.74
N GLY A 289 10.79 -49.35 43.55
CA GLY A 289 10.30 -50.59 42.91
C GLY A 289 8.79 -50.79 43.19
N ASN A 290 8.21 -51.78 42.50
CA ASN A 290 6.84 -52.36 42.58
C ASN A 290 5.65 -51.54 42.01
N ARG A 291 4.92 -52.02 41.00
CA ARG A 291 4.11 -53.26 40.78
C ARG A 291 2.78 -53.26 41.54
N GLU A 292 1.68 -53.21 40.77
CA GLU A 292 0.53 -54.14 40.73
C GLU A 292 -0.56 -53.48 39.84
N THR A 293 -0.76 -53.94 38.59
CA THR A 293 -1.82 -54.88 38.17
C THR A 293 -3.21 -54.55 38.67
N ASP A 294 -4.10 -54.13 37.77
CA ASP A 294 -5.29 -54.96 37.52
C ASP A 294 -5.90 -54.74 36.13
N ARG A 295 -6.44 -55.83 35.59
CA ARG A 295 -6.94 -56.02 34.23
C ARG A 295 -8.46 -56.21 34.26
N CYS A 296 -9.06 -55.86 33.12
CA CYS A 296 -10.23 -56.47 32.50
C CYS A 296 -11.66 -56.14 33.00
N ALA A 297 -12.43 -55.54 32.07
CA ALA A 297 -13.50 -56.21 31.31
C ALA A 297 -14.98 -55.92 31.62
N ILE A 298 -15.63 -55.37 30.57
CA ILE A 298 -16.86 -55.85 29.89
C ILE A 298 -18.24 -55.27 30.28
N GLU A 299 -19.03 -55.13 29.19
CA GLU A 299 -20.50 -55.10 29.01
C GLU A 299 -21.20 -53.72 28.92
N PHE A 300 -21.54 -53.25 27.70
CA PHE A 300 -22.68 -53.57 26.81
C PHE A 300 -24.06 -53.21 27.36
N HIS A 301 -24.73 -52.24 26.73
CA HIS A 301 -26.08 -52.47 26.20
C HIS A 301 -26.42 -51.54 25.02
N ARG A 302 -26.84 -52.20 23.93
CA ARG A 302 -27.60 -51.67 22.77
C ARG A 302 -28.96 -51.13 23.25
N THR A 303 -29.56 -50.14 22.61
CA THR A 303 -30.51 -50.24 21.48
C THR A 303 -31.06 -48.81 21.24
N GLY A 304 -31.57 -48.36 20.10
CA GLY A 304 -32.00 -49.01 18.87
C GLY A 304 -32.28 -47.94 17.79
N ARG A 305 -32.38 -48.42 16.55
CA ARG A 305 -32.53 -47.67 15.29
C ARG A 305 -34.01 -47.51 14.93
N HIS A 306 -34.33 -46.53 14.09
CA HIS A 306 -35.12 -46.65 12.84
C HIS A 306 -34.84 -45.35 12.03
N ALA A 307 -34.32 -45.30 10.80
CA ALA A 307 -34.59 -46.00 9.53
C ALA A 307 -35.80 -45.46 8.72
N ARG A 308 -35.47 -44.55 7.79
CA ARG A 308 -35.87 -44.42 6.37
C ARG A 308 -37.35 -44.31 5.91
N ALA A 309 -37.49 -43.36 4.96
CA ALA A 309 -38.21 -43.38 3.68
C ALA A 309 -39.65 -42.81 3.60
N GLY A 310 -39.89 -42.02 2.55
CA GLY A 310 -41.21 -41.60 2.09
C GLY A 310 -41.15 -40.35 1.20
N GLY A 311 -41.37 -40.50 -0.10
CA GLY A 311 -41.35 -39.41 -1.09
C GLY A 311 -42.74 -38.92 -1.54
N ARG A 312 -42.70 -37.75 -2.20
CA ARG A 312 -43.66 -37.14 -3.17
C ARG A 312 -45.11 -36.85 -2.73
N ARG A 313 -45.52 -35.58 -2.82
CA ARG A 313 -46.60 -35.10 -3.72
C ARG A 313 -46.61 -33.57 -3.90
N LEU A 314 -47.09 -33.18 -5.08
CA LEU A 314 -47.26 -31.85 -5.67
C LEU A 314 -48.28 -30.95 -4.93
N ALA A 315 -48.12 -29.62 -4.97
CA ALA A 315 -48.77 -28.73 -5.97
C ALA A 315 -48.77 -27.23 -5.57
N ARG A 316 -48.46 -26.39 -6.57
CA ARG A 316 -49.02 -25.05 -6.90
C ARG A 316 -49.05 -23.95 -5.83
N LEU A 317 -48.31 -22.87 -6.11
CA LEU A 317 -48.76 -21.49 -6.44
C LEU A 317 -47.46 -20.66 -6.43
N LEU A 318 -47.06 -19.98 -7.50
CA LEU A 318 -47.40 -18.58 -7.75
C LEU A 318 -46.95 -18.19 -9.18
N ARG A 319 -47.83 -17.46 -9.89
CA ARG A 319 -47.57 -16.82 -11.18
C ARG A 319 -46.79 -15.50 -11.00
N PRO A 320 -46.11 -15.01 -12.05
CA PRO A 320 -45.29 -13.80 -12.01
C PRO A 320 -46.10 -12.54 -12.35
N TRP A 321 -45.73 -11.40 -11.74
CA TRP A 321 -46.23 -10.08 -12.13
C TRP A 321 -45.07 -9.19 -12.58
N ARG A 322 -45.04 -8.94 -13.89
CA ARG A 322 -44.53 -7.69 -14.47
C ARG A 322 -45.68 -6.69 -14.48
N GLN A 323 -45.43 -5.42 -14.14
CA GLN A 323 -45.67 -4.25 -15.00
C GLN A 323 -45.77 -2.93 -14.22
N HIS A 324 -45.13 -1.93 -14.81
CA HIS A 324 -45.53 -0.51 -14.93
C HIS A 324 -45.43 0.45 -13.73
N LEU A 325 -44.41 1.30 -13.84
CA LEU A 325 -44.35 2.67 -13.32
C LEU A 325 -45.39 3.55 -14.03
N PRO A 326 -45.98 4.52 -13.31
CA PRO A 326 -46.46 5.75 -13.91
C PRO A 326 -45.71 6.99 -13.37
N HIS A 327 -45.28 7.84 -14.30
CA HIS A 327 -45.04 9.26 -14.05
C HIS A 327 -46.37 9.99 -13.79
N PRO A 328 -46.34 11.12 -13.08
CA PRO A 328 -47.20 12.23 -13.47
C PRO A 328 -46.44 13.55 -13.69
N ARG A 329 -46.87 14.29 -14.72
CA ARG A 329 -46.59 15.71 -14.94
C ARG A 329 -47.79 16.56 -14.48
N LEU A 330 -47.45 17.65 -13.79
CA LEU A 330 -48.02 19.01 -13.82
C LEU A 330 -49.52 19.24 -13.57
N ARG A 331 -49.80 20.10 -12.57
CA ARG A 331 -50.79 21.19 -12.65
C ARG A 331 -50.40 22.37 -11.76
N SER A 332 -50.81 23.54 -12.21
CA SER A 332 -50.45 24.90 -11.84
C SER A 332 -51.44 25.57 -10.88
N ALA A 333 -50.94 26.48 -10.04
CA ALA A 333 -51.57 27.70 -9.51
C ALA A 333 -50.46 28.42 -8.69
N GLY A 334 -50.13 29.71 -8.76
CA GLY A 334 -50.84 30.90 -9.22
C GLY A 334 -50.88 31.89 -8.06
N ARG A 335 -49.98 32.87 -7.98
CA ARG A 335 -50.26 34.23 -7.44
C ARG A 335 -49.10 35.20 -7.64
N ARG A 336 -49.52 36.45 -7.84
CA ARG A 336 -48.81 37.68 -8.21
C ARG A 336 -48.12 38.31 -7.01
N ASP A 337 -47.08 39.09 -7.30
CA ASP A 337 -46.80 40.49 -6.88
C ASP A 337 -45.28 40.67 -7.07
N GLY A 338 -44.69 41.74 -7.59
CA GLY A 338 -45.09 43.10 -7.89
C GLY A 338 -43.79 43.93 -7.87
N LEU A 339 -43.74 45.00 -8.65
CA LEU A 339 -42.79 46.14 -8.59
C LEU A 339 -41.49 46.10 -9.42
N ARG A 340 -41.45 47.06 -10.36
CA ARG A 340 -40.32 47.60 -11.12
C ARG A 340 -39.44 48.51 -10.22
N PRO A 341 -38.25 48.98 -10.67
CA PRO A 341 -38.13 50.12 -11.60
C PRO A 341 -37.15 49.81 -12.79
N ARG A 342 -37.37 50.25 -14.04
CA ARG A 342 -37.07 51.58 -14.66
C ARG A 342 -35.68 52.12 -14.27
N THR A 343 -34.79 52.66 -15.12
CA THR A 343 -34.58 52.95 -16.56
C THR A 343 -33.09 53.37 -16.61
N ASP A 344 -32.31 53.26 -17.69
CA ASP A 344 -32.29 54.29 -18.75
C ASP A 344 -31.34 53.94 -19.91
N THR A 345 -31.80 54.39 -21.09
CA THR A 345 -31.09 54.86 -22.30
C THR A 345 -29.95 54.03 -22.91
N ALA A 346 -30.14 53.35 -24.04
CA ALA A 346 -30.30 53.87 -25.42
C ALA A 346 -29.01 54.45 -26.02
N LEU A 347 -28.50 53.81 -27.09
CA LEU A 347 -28.21 54.48 -28.35
C LEU A 347 -28.13 53.47 -29.51
N ALA A 348 -28.81 53.84 -30.58
CA ALA A 348 -29.12 53.06 -31.77
C ALA A 348 -27.97 52.95 -32.78
N ARG A 349 -28.05 51.91 -33.62
CA ARG A 349 -27.87 51.88 -35.10
C ARG A 349 -27.62 50.42 -35.50
N GLY A 350 -28.27 49.79 -36.47
CA GLY A 350 -29.38 50.11 -37.35
C GLY A 350 -29.58 48.89 -38.28
N ARG A 351 -30.85 48.56 -38.55
CA ARG A 351 -31.46 47.91 -39.73
C ARG A 351 -30.81 46.66 -40.35
N GLU A 352 -31.51 45.51 -40.26
CA GLU A 352 -32.49 44.96 -41.25
C GLU A 352 -31.80 44.38 -42.51
N GLY A 353 -32.07 43.17 -43.00
CA GLY A 353 -33.05 42.13 -42.68
C GLY A 353 -32.64 40.82 -43.40
N SER A 354 -33.05 39.65 -42.89
CA SER A 354 -34.14 38.82 -43.46
C SER A 354 -33.72 38.07 -44.74
N ARG A 355 -33.86 36.75 -44.95
CA ARG A 355 -34.94 35.82 -44.61
C ARG A 355 -34.48 34.36 -44.68
N GLN A 356 -35.23 33.57 -43.92
CA GLN A 356 -35.39 32.11 -43.87
C GLN A 356 -35.39 31.33 -45.20
N ARG A 357 -34.87 30.10 -45.06
CA ARG A 357 -35.21 28.88 -45.82
C ARG A 357 -36.66 28.44 -45.53
N ALA A 358 -37.33 27.80 -46.49
CA ALA A 358 -37.53 26.33 -46.50
C ALA A 358 -38.63 25.86 -47.48
N ARG A 359 -38.27 24.77 -48.20
CA ARG A 359 -39.09 23.62 -48.70
C ARG A 359 -40.20 23.92 -49.73
N THR A 360 -40.51 23.04 -50.67
CA THR A 360 -40.95 21.63 -50.53
C THR A 360 -40.95 20.85 -51.86
N GLN A 361 -40.79 19.51 -51.76
CA GLN A 361 -41.39 18.41 -52.58
C GLN A 361 -41.01 18.31 -54.08
N GLY A 362 -40.89 17.15 -54.74
CA GLY A 362 -41.08 15.72 -54.44
C GLY A 362 -41.19 14.96 -55.78
N GLY A 363 -40.88 13.65 -55.84
CA GLY A 363 -41.39 12.74 -56.90
C GLY A 363 -40.41 12.02 -57.85
N MET A 364 -40.09 10.76 -57.51
CA MET A 364 -40.05 9.51 -58.31
C MET A 364 -39.48 9.38 -59.76
N MET A 365 -38.66 8.32 -59.89
CA MET A 365 -38.56 7.28 -60.94
C MET A 365 -37.57 7.39 -62.14
N LYS A 366 -36.56 6.50 -62.04
CA LYS A 366 -36.14 5.43 -62.99
C LYS A 366 -35.11 5.68 -64.13
N THR A 367 -34.07 4.85 -64.01
CA THR A 367 -33.35 4.02 -65.03
C THR A 367 -32.16 4.53 -65.85
N ASN A 368 -31.07 3.75 -65.69
CA ASN A 368 -30.05 3.33 -66.66
C ASN A 368 -29.24 4.39 -67.43
N ARG A 369 -27.94 4.48 -67.09
CA ARG A 369 -26.81 4.08 -67.98
C ARG A 369 -25.47 4.38 -67.29
N LEU A 370 -25.05 3.45 -66.43
CA LEU A 370 -23.64 3.12 -66.22
C LEU A 370 -23.18 2.40 -67.50
N LEU A 371 -22.09 2.83 -68.16
CA LEU A 371 -21.16 1.96 -68.93
C LEU A 371 -20.09 2.66 -69.81
N HIS A 372 -19.81 3.97 -69.71
CA HIS A 372 -18.79 4.61 -70.59
C HIS A 372 -17.73 5.50 -69.90
N ARG A 373 -17.35 5.27 -68.64
CA ARG A 373 -16.28 6.05 -67.98
C ARG A 373 -15.23 5.22 -67.21
N LEU A 374 -14.85 4.06 -67.74
CA LEU A 374 -13.75 3.23 -67.21
C LEU A 374 -12.75 2.85 -68.32
N ALA A 375 -12.14 3.83 -68.98
CA ALA A 375 -11.10 3.54 -69.99
C ALA A 375 -9.93 4.54 -70.06
N LEU A 376 -9.75 5.44 -69.08
CA LEU A 376 -8.64 6.41 -69.12
C LEU A 376 -8.06 6.76 -67.74
N GLY A 377 -7.87 5.76 -66.89
CA GLY A 377 -7.29 5.92 -65.55
C GLY A 377 -6.31 4.82 -65.13
N ALA A 378 -5.88 3.97 -66.08
CA ALA A 378 -5.10 2.75 -65.79
C ALA A 378 -3.67 2.76 -66.40
N SER A 379 -3.10 3.93 -66.70
CA SER A 379 -1.79 4.01 -67.37
C SER A 379 -0.76 4.93 -66.70
N ILE A 380 -1.02 5.45 -65.50
CA ILE A 380 -0.04 6.23 -64.71
C ILE A 380 0.42 5.48 -63.44
N LEU A 381 -0.16 4.33 -63.12
CA LEU A 381 0.16 3.59 -61.88
C LEU A 381 1.26 2.50 -62.00
N THR A 382 1.88 2.34 -63.18
CA THR A 382 2.86 1.27 -63.43
C THR A 382 4.33 1.72 -63.49
N LEU A 383 4.63 3.00 -63.23
CA LEU A 383 6.02 3.52 -63.29
C LEU A 383 6.68 3.81 -61.92
N PHE A 384 6.14 3.28 -60.81
CA PHE A 384 6.75 3.39 -59.47
C PHE A 384 7.07 2.04 -58.81
N ALA A 385 7.01 0.92 -59.53
CA ALA A 385 7.23 -0.42 -59.00
C ALA A 385 8.69 -0.94 -59.16
N GLY A 386 9.67 -0.04 -59.29
CA GLY A 386 11.06 -0.41 -59.63
C GLY A 386 12.15 0.19 -58.75
N MET A 387 11.83 0.88 -57.65
CA MET A 387 12.87 1.25 -56.67
C MET A 387 13.16 0.03 -55.80
N PRO A 388 14.40 -0.50 -55.77
CA PRO A 388 14.77 -1.46 -54.76
C PRO A 388 14.51 -0.81 -53.41
N ALA A 389 13.77 -1.50 -52.54
CA ALA A 389 13.69 -1.13 -51.14
C ALA A 389 15.11 -1.24 -50.58
N ALA A 390 15.88 -0.14 -50.68
CA ALA A 390 17.03 0.06 -49.84
C ALA A 390 16.51 -0.16 -48.42
N ALA A 391 17.09 -1.15 -47.73
CA ALA A 391 16.93 -1.32 -46.30
C ALA A 391 16.97 0.07 -45.67
N GLN A 392 15.88 0.49 -45.02
CA GLN A 392 15.91 1.71 -44.24
C GLN A 392 17.08 1.56 -43.28
N ASP A 393 18.12 2.35 -43.52
CA ASP A 393 19.34 2.30 -42.77
C ASP A 393 19.02 2.68 -41.32
N HIS A 394 18.81 1.66 -40.48
CA HIS A 394 18.71 1.82 -39.04
C HIS A 394 20.02 2.34 -38.43
N GLY A 395 21.09 2.54 -39.23
CA GLY A 395 22.35 3.17 -38.82
C GLY A 395 22.17 4.55 -38.19
N ALA A 396 21.10 5.27 -38.54
CA ALA A 396 20.80 6.59 -37.98
C ALA A 396 19.95 6.56 -36.69
N TRP A 397 19.49 5.41 -36.20
CA TRP A 397 18.75 5.31 -34.93
C TRP A 397 19.72 5.36 -33.73
N PRO A 398 19.47 6.11 -32.63
CA PRO A 398 18.31 6.97 -32.38
C PRO A 398 18.52 8.44 -32.83
N GLN A 399 17.46 9.07 -33.36
CA GLN A 399 17.45 10.47 -33.84
C GLN A 399 16.66 11.44 -32.94
N ARG A 400 15.96 10.92 -31.94
CA ARG A 400 15.11 11.67 -31.02
C ARG A 400 15.21 11.07 -29.62
N PRO A 401 14.78 11.81 -28.58
CA PRO A 401 14.75 11.27 -27.23
C PRO A 401 13.97 9.96 -27.13
N LEU A 402 14.50 9.04 -26.32
CA LEU A 402 13.83 7.81 -25.93
C LEU A 402 13.09 8.03 -24.62
N LYS A 403 12.19 7.10 -24.30
CA LYS A 403 11.42 7.08 -23.06
C LYS A 403 11.65 5.77 -22.33
N LEU A 404 11.91 5.83 -21.02
CA LEU A 404 11.93 4.67 -20.14
C LEU A 404 10.73 4.73 -19.19
N ILE A 405 9.78 3.81 -19.38
CA ILE A 405 8.63 3.65 -18.48
C ILE A 405 9.08 2.96 -17.20
N ILE A 406 8.75 3.56 -16.06
CA ILE A 406 9.04 3.02 -14.72
C ILE A 406 7.70 2.63 -14.05
N PRO A 407 7.51 1.38 -13.60
CA PRO A 407 6.21 0.88 -13.15
C PRO A 407 5.80 1.31 -11.72
N PHE A 408 6.54 2.22 -11.10
CA PHE A 408 6.35 2.66 -9.71
C PHE A 408 6.36 4.20 -9.59
N PRO A 409 5.79 4.78 -8.52
CA PRO A 409 5.87 6.21 -8.27
C PRO A 409 7.32 6.70 -8.10
N PRO A 410 7.59 8.01 -8.33
CA PRO A 410 8.90 8.59 -8.11
C PRO A 410 9.43 8.42 -6.66
N GLY A 411 10.75 8.36 -6.52
CA GLY A 411 11.45 8.31 -5.22
C GLY A 411 11.62 6.93 -4.60
N GLY A 412 11.25 5.85 -5.29
CA GLY A 412 11.49 4.46 -4.88
C GLY A 412 12.74 3.83 -5.52
N ALA A 413 13.08 2.59 -5.14
CA ALA A 413 14.21 1.87 -5.70
C ALA A 413 14.11 1.72 -7.23
N ALA A 414 12.94 1.32 -7.76
CA ALA A 414 12.71 1.22 -9.20
C ALA A 414 12.87 2.56 -9.94
N ASP A 415 12.48 3.68 -9.31
CA ASP A 415 12.66 5.02 -9.87
C ASP A 415 14.14 5.41 -9.90
N THR A 416 14.85 5.14 -8.81
CA THR A 416 16.30 5.39 -8.70
C THR A 416 17.07 4.58 -9.74
N ILE A 417 16.79 3.28 -9.84
CA ILE A 417 17.37 2.38 -10.84
C ILE A 417 17.06 2.88 -12.26
N GLY A 418 15.78 3.13 -12.56
CA GLY A 418 15.35 3.55 -13.88
C GLY A 418 15.96 4.87 -14.32
N ARG A 419 16.01 5.89 -13.44
CA ARG A 419 16.62 7.20 -13.75
C ARG A 419 18.14 7.11 -13.90
N THR A 420 18.80 6.29 -13.10
CA THR A 420 20.24 6.04 -13.21
C THR A 420 20.55 5.41 -14.57
N ILE A 421 19.82 4.35 -14.94
CA ILE A 421 19.98 3.68 -16.23
C ILE A 421 19.60 4.58 -17.39
N ALA A 422 18.54 5.37 -17.29
CA ALA A 422 18.15 6.31 -18.33
C ALA A 422 19.25 7.35 -18.60
N THR A 423 19.86 7.87 -17.54
CA THR A 423 20.99 8.82 -17.66
C THR A 423 22.17 8.17 -18.39
N GLU A 424 22.57 6.97 -17.97
CA GLU A 424 23.71 6.27 -18.57
C GLU A 424 23.42 5.79 -19.99
N LEU A 425 22.23 5.24 -20.25
CA LEU A 425 21.79 4.89 -21.61
C LEU A 425 21.80 6.11 -22.53
N GLY A 426 21.38 7.28 -22.04
CA GLY A 426 21.39 8.49 -22.83
C GLY A 426 22.81 8.93 -23.21
N ALA A 427 23.75 8.80 -22.29
CA ALA A 427 25.17 9.03 -22.58
C ALA A 427 25.72 8.05 -23.62
N GLN A 428 25.37 6.76 -23.54
CA GLN A 428 25.84 5.75 -24.49
C GLN A 428 25.18 5.87 -25.87
N LEU A 429 23.92 6.30 -25.94
CA LEU A 429 23.16 6.39 -27.18
C LEU A 429 23.30 7.74 -27.88
N GLY A 430 23.83 8.76 -27.20
CA GLY A 430 23.92 10.12 -27.73
C GLY A 430 22.56 10.83 -27.86
N GLN A 431 21.51 10.31 -27.21
CA GLN A 431 20.17 10.87 -27.20
C GLN A 431 19.60 10.82 -25.79
N PRO A 432 18.85 11.84 -25.32
CA PRO A 432 18.24 11.81 -24.00
C PRO A 432 17.29 10.61 -23.83
N VAL A 433 17.36 9.93 -22.68
CA VAL A 433 16.36 8.94 -22.27
C VAL A 433 15.55 9.52 -21.11
N VAL A 434 14.28 9.79 -21.36
CA VAL A 434 13.39 10.43 -20.37
C VAL A 434 12.69 9.35 -19.55
N ALA A 435 12.93 9.34 -18.24
CA ALA A 435 12.25 8.46 -17.30
C ALA A 435 10.82 8.96 -17.01
N GLU A 436 9.82 8.11 -17.23
CA GLU A 436 8.40 8.41 -16.97
C GLU A 436 7.79 7.35 -16.05
N ASN A 437 7.34 7.76 -14.87
CA ASN A 437 6.66 6.88 -13.92
C ASN A 437 5.20 6.63 -14.34
N ARG A 438 4.81 5.37 -14.45
CA ARG A 438 3.43 4.92 -14.71
C ARG A 438 2.97 3.88 -13.68
N PRO A 439 2.73 4.30 -12.42
CA PRO A 439 2.29 3.37 -11.38
C PRO A 439 0.82 2.96 -11.52
N GLY A 440 0.46 1.86 -10.84
CA GLY A 440 -0.93 1.44 -10.65
C GLY A 440 -1.21 0.00 -11.10
N ALA A 441 -2.34 -0.55 -10.63
CA ALA A 441 -2.82 -1.90 -10.93
C ALA A 441 -1.76 -3.01 -10.80
N GLY A 442 -0.94 -2.97 -9.74
CA GLY A 442 0.12 -3.96 -9.54
C GLY A 442 1.19 -3.95 -10.63
N THR A 443 1.47 -2.80 -11.24
CA THR A 443 2.36 -2.56 -12.41
C THR A 443 1.76 -2.86 -13.79
N ALA A 444 0.51 -3.32 -13.86
CA ALA A 444 -0.16 -3.63 -15.13
C ALA A 444 -0.26 -2.42 -16.07
N ILE A 445 -0.44 -1.20 -15.54
CA ILE A 445 -0.58 0.03 -16.34
C ILE A 445 0.69 0.31 -17.14
N ALA A 446 1.86 0.16 -16.52
CA ALA A 446 3.14 0.33 -17.19
C ALA A 446 3.39 -0.77 -18.21
N ALA A 447 3.07 -2.03 -17.86
CA ALA A 447 3.19 -3.16 -18.77
C ALA A 447 2.33 -2.98 -20.03
N GLU A 448 1.06 -2.60 -19.86
CA GLU A 448 0.16 -2.34 -20.97
C GLU A 448 0.65 -1.17 -21.85
N ALA A 449 1.06 -0.08 -21.21
CA ALA A 449 1.60 1.08 -21.92
C ALA A 449 2.83 0.73 -22.76
N ALA A 450 3.72 -0.10 -22.22
CA ALA A 450 4.90 -0.58 -22.92
C ALA A 450 4.51 -1.56 -24.05
N ALA A 451 3.64 -2.55 -23.78
CA ALA A 451 3.20 -3.53 -24.77
C ALA A 451 2.48 -2.89 -25.98
N ARG A 452 1.76 -1.78 -25.77
CA ARG A 452 1.05 -1.04 -26.82
C ARG A 452 1.89 0.01 -27.55
N ALA A 453 3.12 0.28 -27.10
CA ALA A 453 3.95 1.29 -27.73
C ALA A 453 4.42 0.83 -29.12
N ALA A 454 4.80 1.79 -29.98
CA ALA A 454 5.36 1.49 -31.27
C ALA A 454 6.64 0.65 -31.11
N PRO A 455 6.81 -0.45 -31.87
CA PRO A 455 8.00 -1.30 -31.80
C PRO A 455 9.16 -0.67 -32.58
N ASP A 456 9.53 0.56 -32.25
CA ASP A 456 10.56 1.36 -32.94
C ASP A 456 11.81 1.62 -32.07
N GLY A 457 11.85 1.01 -30.88
CA GLY A 457 12.93 1.13 -29.90
C GLY A 457 12.96 2.43 -29.10
N TYR A 458 12.05 3.38 -29.33
CA TYR A 458 12.04 4.65 -28.58
C TYR A 458 11.26 4.58 -27.27
N THR A 459 10.50 3.51 -27.03
CA THR A 459 9.84 3.25 -25.75
C THR A 459 10.40 1.99 -25.12
N LEU A 460 11.09 2.16 -23.99
CA LEU A 460 11.58 1.09 -23.13
C LEU A 460 10.70 1.01 -21.89
N SER A 461 10.75 -0.13 -21.22
CA SER A 461 10.14 -0.32 -19.90
C SER A 461 11.11 -1.00 -18.96
N LEU A 462 11.22 -0.47 -17.75
CA LEU A 462 11.84 -1.17 -16.63
C LEU A 462 10.85 -2.23 -16.14
N ALA A 463 11.06 -3.47 -16.55
CA ALA A 463 10.30 -4.63 -16.12
C ALA A 463 10.76 -5.13 -14.75
N THR A 464 9.84 -5.76 -14.02
CA THR A 464 10.13 -6.41 -12.74
C THR A 464 9.60 -7.85 -12.72
N THR A 465 10.12 -8.67 -11.81
CA THR A 465 9.55 -9.99 -11.50
C THR A 465 8.05 -9.88 -11.16
N GLY A 466 7.69 -8.89 -10.34
CA GLY A 466 6.30 -8.59 -10.01
C GLY A 466 5.42 -8.44 -11.26
N GLN A 467 5.91 -7.69 -12.25
CA GLN A 467 5.18 -7.32 -13.46
C GLN A 467 5.06 -8.46 -14.48
N LEU A 468 6.16 -9.15 -14.80
CA LEU A 468 6.20 -10.10 -15.91
C LEU A 468 6.06 -11.56 -15.49
N THR A 469 6.13 -11.91 -14.20
CA THR A 469 6.09 -13.31 -13.78
C THR A 469 5.05 -13.59 -12.71
N ILE A 470 5.02 -12.76 -11.66
CA ILE A 470 4.10 -12.95 -10.52
C ILE A 470 2.69 -12.45 -10.87
N LEU A 471 2.54 -11.25 -11.41
CA LEU A 471 1.25 -10.69 -11.76
C LEU A 471 0.45 -11.59 -12.74
N PRO A 472 1.04 -12.16 -13.82
CA PRO A 472 0.36 -13.15 -14.66
C PRO A 472 -0.02 -14.44 -13.96
N ALA A 473 0.72 -14.85 -12.92
CA ALA A 473 0.35 -16.02 -12.11
C ALA A 473 -0.84 -15.73 -11.19
N LEU A 474 -1.04 -14.47 -10.80
CA LEU A 474 -2.08 -14.04 -9.86
C LEU A 474 -3.34 -13.55 -10.55
N ARG A 475 -3.24 -13.03 -11.79
CA ARG A 475 -4.34 -12.45 -12.56
C ARG A 475 -4.41 -13.04 -13.95
N SER A 476 -5.60 -13.51 -14.33
CA SER A 476 -5.89 -14.06 -15.65
C SER A 476 -6.39 -13.01 -16.66
N ASP A 477 -6.76 -11.81 -16.19
CA ASP A 477 -7.41 -10.74 -16.97
C ASP A 477 -6.45 -9.63 -17.42
N LEU A 478 -5.19 -9.99 -17.71
CA LEU A 478 -4.18 -9.00 -18.09
C LEU A 478 -4.31 -8.54 -19.55
N PRO A 479 -4.12 -7.24 -19.83
CA PRO A 479 -4.20 -6.69 -21.19
C PRO A 479 -2.92 -6.90 -22.01
N PHE A 480 -2.00 -7.75 -21.56
CA PHE A 480 -0.74 -8.07 -22.22
C PHE A 480 -0.32 -9.51 -21.93
N ASP A 481 0.49 -10.09 -22.82
CA ASP A 481 1.14 -11.38 -22.60
C ASP A 481 2.58 -11.12 -22.10
N PRO A 482 2.98 -11.66 -20.92
CA PRO A 482 4.27 -11.35 -20.32
C PRO A 482 5.49 -11.81 -21.15
N VAL A 483 5.29 -12.73 -22.10
CA VAL A 483 6.34 -13.27 -22.97
C VAL A 483 6.22 -12.69 -24.36
N ARG A 484 5.02 -12.73 -24.97
CA ARG A 484 4.83 -12.41 -26.39
C ARG A 484 4.74 -10.91 -26.67
N SER A 485 4.39 -10.10 -25.67
CA SER A 485 4.26 -8.65 -25.82
C SER A 485 5.60 -7.90 -25.76
N PHE A 486 6.70 -8.56 -25.40
CA PHE A 486 7.96 -7.89 -25.11
C PHE A 486 9.18 -8.57 -25.75
N THR A 487 10.16 -7.76 -26.14
CA THR A 487 11.52 -8.19 -26.49
C THR A 487 12.46 -7.82 -25.33
N PRO A 488 13.10 -8.80 -24.66
CA PRO A 488 14.07 -8.52 -23.59
C PRO A 488 15.34 -7.82 -24.12
N ILE A 489 15.76 -6.73 -23.46
CA ILE A 489 16.99 -6.00 -23.78
C ILE A 489 18.13 -6.38 -22.82
N GLY A 490 17.83 -6.60 -21.55
CA GLY A 490 18.84 -7.07 -20.60
C GLY A 490 18.36 -7.06 -19.17
N LEU A 491 18.97 -7.93 -18.37
CA LEU A 491 18.76 -8.00 -16.93
C LEU A 491 19.66 -6.96 -16.26
N VAL A 492 19.11 -6.20 -15.32
CA VAL A 492 19.75 -5.01 -14.75
C VAL A 492 20.27 -5.28 -13.35
N ALA A 493 19.41 -5.80 -12.48
CA ALA A 493 19.73 -5.98 -11.08
C ALA A 493 18.95 -7.14 -10.48
N GLU A 494 19.57 -7.81 -9.51
CA GLU A 494 18.91 -8.75 -8.61
C GLU A 494 18.64 -8.09 -7.26
N VAL A 495 17.49 -8.42 -6.68
CA VAL A 495 17.03 -8.03 -5.35
C VAL A 495 16.84 -9.31 -4.53
N PRO A 496 17.79 -9.67 -3.66
CA PRO A 496 17.61 -10.79 -2.75
C PRO A 496 16.63 -10.44 -1.62
N TYR A 497 15.96 -11.47 -1.11
CA TYR A 497 15.17 -11.40 0.12
C TYR A 497 15.97 -12.05 1.25
N ILE A 498 15.68 -11.61 2.47
CA ILE A 498 16.29 -12.14 3.68
C ILE A 498 15.18 -12.69 4.55
N VAL A 499 15.38 -13.92 5.03
CA VAL A 499 14.64 -14.49 6.15
C VAL A 499 15.37 -14.07 7.40
N SER A 500 14.72 -13.31 8.27
CA SER A 500 15.29 -12.87 9.54
C SER A 500 14.29 -12.97 10.68
N VAL A 501 14.80 -12.87 11.90
CA VAL A 501 14.03 -12.83 13.13
C VAL A 501 14.52 -11.63 13.96
N ALA A 502 13.75 -11.21 14.97
CA ALA A 502 14.26 -10.25 15.95
C ALA A 502 15.52 -10.80 16.63
N ALA A 503 16.49 -9.94 16.97
CA ALA A 503 17.72 -10.39 17.62
C ALA A 503 17.48 -11.09 18.98
N SER A 504 16.38 -10.75 19.66
CA SER A 504 15.91 -11.38 20.89
C SER A 504 15.22 -12.73 20.69
N ALA A 505 14.94 -13.14 19.46
CA ALA A 505 14.28 -14.40 19.16
C ALA A 505 15.19 -15.60 19.49
N PRO A 506 14.59 -16.74 19.87
CA PRO A 506 15.33 -17.94 20.25
C PRO A 506 16.07 -18.59 19.07
N ASP A 507 15.57 -18.43 17.83
CA ASP A 507 16.17 -19.03 16.64
C ASP A 507 17.51 -18.34 16.31
N GLN A 508 18.58 -19.12 16.22
CA GLN A 508 19.94 -18.62 15.95
C GLN A 508 20.32 -18.76 14.47
N ASP A 509 19.63 -19.65 13.75
CA ASP A 509 19.90 -20.01 12.38
C ASP A 509 18.60 -20.49 11.68
N LEU A 510 18.66 -20.73 10.38
CA LEU A 510 17.50 -21.22 9.63
C LEU A 510 17.03 -22.60 10.11
N ALA A 511 17.96 -23.46 10.53
CA ALA A 511 17.66 -24.82 10.97
C ALA A 511 16.81 -24.83 12.26
N SER A 512 17.15 -23.98 13.23
CA SER A 512 16.39 -23.81 14.48
C SER A 512 14.99 -23.24 14.21
N LEU A 513 14.86 -22.30 13.28
CA LEU A 513 13.56 -21.79 12.85
C LEU A 513 12.69 -22.89 12.22
N VAL A 514 13.24 -23.67 11.27
CA VAL A 514 12.53 -24.77 10.61
C VAL A 514 12.13 -25.86 11.62
N ALA A 515 13.05 -26.24 12.50
CA ALA A 515 12.79 -27.22 13.55
C ALA A 515 11.68 -26.76 14.50
N ARG A 516 11.61 -25.46 14.83
CA ARG A 516 10.54 -24.89 15.64
C ARG A 516 9.20 -24.89 14.89
N ALA A 517 9.20 -24.45 13.63
CA ALA A 517 8.01 -24.43 12.78
C ALA A 517 7.43 -25.83 12.50
N GLY A 518 8.24 -26.89 12.55
CA GLY A 518 7.80 -28.28 12.42
C GLY A 518 7.17 -28.91 13.68
N ARG A 519 7.22 -28.25 14.84
CA ARG A 519 6.67 -28.82 16.10
C ARG A 519 5.14 -28.80 16.08
N GLN A 520 4.52 -29.92 16.44
CA GLN A 520 3.06 -30.00 16.54
C GLN A 520 2.52 -28.97 17.53
N GLY A 521 1.60 -28.12 17.07
CA GLY A 521 0.95 -27.09 17.88
C GLY A 521 1.66 -25.74 17.90
N GLU A 522 2.90 -25.64 17.39
CA GLU A 522 3.59 -24.36 17.22
C GLU A 522 3.01 -23.62 16.00
N VAL A 523 2.77 -22.32 16.14
CA VAL A 523 2.39 -21.43 15.03
C VAL A 523 3.50 -20.41 14.83
N VAL A 524 4.25 -20.56 13.74
CA VAL A 524 5.27 -19.59 13.34
C VAL A 524 4.68 -18.69 12.27
N SER A 525 4.58 -17.39 12.58
CA SER A 525 4.10 -16.39 11.62
C SER A 525 5.24 -15.65 10.94
N TYR A 526 5.03 -15.28 9.68
CA TYR A 526 5.95 -14.44 8.92
C TYR A 526 5.26 -13.18 8.38
N SER A 527 5.98 -12.06 8.40
CA SER A 527 5.49 -10.79 7.90
C SER A 527 5.80 -10.66 6.42
N SER A 528 4.89 -10.06 5.64
CA SER A 528 5.19 -9.62 4.29
C SER A 528 4.86 -8.16 4.07
N CYS A 529 5.48 -7.58 3.06
CA CYS A 529 5.19 -6.25 2.56
C CYS A 529 3.82 -6.10 1.85
N GLY A 530 2.96 -7.13 1.90
CA GLY A 530 1.59 -7.13 1.36
C GLY A 530 1.21 -8.46 0.73
N THR A 531 -0.09 -8.74 0.63
CA THR A 531 -0.60 -9.92 -0.09
C THR A 531 -0.24 -9.86 -1.57
N GLY A 532 0.24 -10.97 -2.11
CA GLY A 532 0.59 -11.07 -3.54
C GLY A 532 1.95 -10.51 -3.93
N THR A 533 2.67 -9.94 -2.98
CA THR A 533 4.04 -9.47 -3.20
C THR A 533 5.00 -10.66 -3.26
N VAL A 534 6.20 -10.43 -3.79
CA VAL A 534 7.29 -11.42 -3.71
C VAL A 534 7.59 -11.75 -2.23
N CYS A 535 7.49 -10.80 -1.29
CA CYS A 535 7.64 -11.05 0.15
C CYS A 535 6.69 -12.17 0.62
N HIS A 536 5.42 -12.09 0.21
CA HIS A 536 4.40 -13.10 0.52
C HIS A 536 4.76 -14.43 -0.13
N LEU A 537 4.99 -14.45 -1.45
CA LEU A 537 5.28 -15.69 -2.16
C LEU A 537 6.60 -16.34 -1.74
N ALA A 538 7.58 -15.55 -1.29
CA ALA A 538 8.83 -16.05 -0.73
C ALA A 538 8.59 -16.74 0.62
N GLY A 539 7.73 -16.21 1.49
CA GLY A 539 7.38 -16.91 2.73
C GLY A 539 6.58 -18.20 2.48
N GLU A 540 5.67 -18.20 1.50
CA GLU A 540 4.99 -19.42 1.06
C GLU A 540 5.98 -20.45 0.48
N LEU A 541 6.96 -19.99 -0.30
CA LEU A 541 8.02 -20.86 -0.81
C LEU A 541 8.91 -21.39 0.32
N LEU A 542 9.24 -20.58 1.33
CA LEU A 542 9.99 -21.00 2.50
C LEU A 542 9.26 -22.14 3.22
N GLY A 543 7.96 -22.00 3.49
CA GLY A 543 7.14 -23.04 4.08
C GLY A 543 7.11 -24.31 3.22
N THR A 544 6.93 -24.16 1.91
CA THR A 544 6.90 -25.28 0.95
C THR A 544 8.22 -26.06 0.91
N VAL A 545 9.36 -25.37 0.80
CA VAL A 545 10.68 -26.01 0.67
C VAL A 545 11.12 -26.64 2.00
N SER A 546 10.74 -26.03 3.13
CA SER A 546 11.07 -26.56 4.45
C SER A 546 10.09 -27.62 4.98
N ASP A 547 9.02 -27.92 4.22
CA ASP A 547 7.92 -28.77 4.67
C ASP A 547 7.32 -28.29 6.01
N THR A 548 7.20 -26.97 6.17
CA THR A 548 6.61 -26.34 7.36
C THR A 548 5.39 -25.49 7.01
N LYS A 549 4.47 -25.36 7.97
CA LYS A 549 3.30 -24.51 7.82
C LYS A 549 3.52 -23.18 8.53
N LEU A 550 3.84 -22.16 7.76
CA LEU A 550 4.00 -20.79 8.26
C LEU A 550 2.70 -20.01 8.12
N LEU A 551 2.40 -19.13 9.08
CA LEU A 551 1.24 -18.23 9.03
C LEU A 551 1.65 -16.90 8.39
N HIS A 552 1.13 -16.62 7.20
CA HIS A 552 1.32 -15.32 6.57
C HIS A 552 0.56 -14.19 7.30
N VAL A 553 1.27 -13.11 7.62
CA VAL A 553 0.70 -11.87 8.16
C VAL A 553 1.05 -10.70 7.21
N PRO A 554 0.10 -10.23 6.38
CA PRO A 554 0.35 -9.13 5.46
C PRO A 554 0.35 -7.77 6.17
N PHE A 555 1.27 -6.91 5.79
CA PHE A 555 1.30 -5.50 6.19
C PHE A 555 1.20 -4.58 4.98
N ALA A 556 0.85 -3.31 5.21
CA ALA A 556 0.82 -2.27 4.19
C ALA A 556 2.24 -1.76 3.87
N GLY A 557 3.12 -2.65 3.41
CA GLY A 557 4.52 -2.37 3.06
C GLY A 557 5.54 -2.93 4.06
N SER A 558 6.81 -2.86 3.67
CA SER A 558 7.93 -3.47 4.41
C SER A 558 8.20 -2.83 5.77
N ALA A 559 8.06 -1.50 5.89
CA ALA A 559 8.33 -0.80 7.15
C ALA A 559 7.45 -1.28 8.33
N PRO A 560 6.10 -1.30 8.23
CA PRO A 560 5.26 -1.86 9.28
C PRO A 560 5.47 -3.38 9.49
N ALA A 561 5.84 -4.13 8.44
CA ALA A 561 6.18 -5.55 8.56
C ALA A 561 7.41 -5.78 9.46
N ILE A 562 8.49 -5.05 9.22
CA ILE A 562 9.70 -5.13 10.03
C ILE A 562 9.45 -4.68 11.47
N GLN A 563 8.69 -3.60 11.68
CA GLN A 563 8.34 -3.14 13.03
C GLN A 563 7.55 -4.20 13.81
N ALA A 564 6.65 -4.94 13.16
CA ALA A 564 5.92 -6.03 13.81
C ALA A 564 6.84 -7.18 14.24
N VAL A 565 7.90 -7.45 13.47
CA VAL A 565 8.90 -8.46 13.84
C VAL A 565 9.78 -7.97 14.99
N LEU A 566 10.26 -6.73 14.92
CA LEU A 566 11.03 -6.12 16.01
C LEU A 566 10.25 -6.05 17.33
N GLY A 567 8.95 -5.77 17.26
CA GLY A 567 8.03 -5.79 18.41
C GLY A 567 7.60 -7.19 18.86
N GLY A 568 8.07 -8.26 18.21
CA GLY A 568 7.73 -9.65 18.56
C GLY A 568 6.30 -10.09 18.22
N HIS A 569 5.54 -9.26 17.50
CA HIS A 569 4.16 -9.58 17.08
C HIS A 569 4.13 -10.63 15.97
N VAL A 570 5.19 -10.67 15.16
CA VAL A 570 5.40 -11.64 14.09
C VAL A 570 6.79 -12.23 14.25
N GLN A 571 6.96 -13.54 14.06
CA GLN A 571 8.21 -14.20 14.44
C GLN A 571 9.29 -14.07 13.37
N VAL A 572 8.91 -14.03 12.10
CA VAL A 572 9.83 -14.06 10.96
C VAL A 572 9.58 -12.88 10.03
N ALA A 573 10.62 -12.19 9.59
CA ALA A 573 10.56 -11.26 8.48
C ALA A 573 11.01 -11.96 7.19
N VAL A 574 10.19 -11.85 6.14
CA VAL A 574 10.60 -12.20 4.77
C VAL A 574 10.46 -10.95 3.92
N ASP A 575 11.57 -10.25 3.71
CA ASP A 575 11.58 -8.96 3.01
C ASP A 575 12.91 -8.73 2.28
N THR A 576 12.98 -7.66 1.50
CA THR A 576 14.16 -7.30 0.70
C THR A 576 15.37 -7.01 1.58
N ALA A 577 16.56 -7.35 1.08
CA ALA A 577 17.82 -7.00 1.72
C ALA A 577 17.94 -5.49 1.98
N ALA A 578 17.44 -4.66 1.06
CA ALA A 578 17.44 -3.20 1.17
C ALA A 578 16.80 -2.68 2.47
N VAL A 579 15.68 -3.28 2.90
CA VAL A 579 14.96 -2.85 4.10
C VAL A 579 15.55 -3.49 5.36
N GLN A 580 16.06 -4.71 5.29
CA GLN A 580 16.58 -5.41 6.46
C GLN A 580 18.05 -5.07 6.79
N ALA A 581 18.87 -4.70 5.80
CA ALA A 581 20.30 -4.45 6.00
C ALA A 581 20.62 -3.41 7.08
N PRO A 582 19.92 -2.25 7.19
CA PRO A 582 20.15 -1.32 8.29
C PRO A 582 19.89 -1.95 9.68
N HIS A 583 18.83 -2.75 9.81
CA HIS A 583 18.48 -3.40 11.08
C HIS A 583 19.43 -4.55 11.44
N ILE A 584 19.92 -5.27 10.44
CA ILE A 584 20.94 -6.31 10.59
C ILE A 584 22.26 -5.67 11.06
N ARG A 585 22.70 -4.58 10.41
CA ARG A 585 23.91 -3.83 10.83
C ARG A 585 23.77 -3.23 12.23
N ALA A 586 22.57 -2.79 12.59
CA ALA A 586 22.27 -2.29 13.93
C ALA A 586 22.09 -3.40 14.98
N GLY A 587 22.14 -4.68 14.59
CA GLY A 587 21.98 -5.81 15.51
C GLY A 587 20.56 -6.00 16.06
N THR A 588 19.56 -5.36 15.45
CA THR A 588 18.14 -5.46 15.88
C THR A 588 17.39 -6.62 15.21
N LEU A 589 17.83 -7.01 14.00
CA LEU A 589 17.41 -8.24 13.32
C LEU A 589 18.59 -9.20 13.20
N ARG A 590 18.32 -10.50 13.42
CA ARG A 590 19.25 -11.58 13.11
C ARG A 590 18.88 -12.16 11.73
N PRO A 591 19.74 -12.03 10.71
CA PRO A 591 19.51 -12.66 9.42
C PRO A 591 19.78 -14.17 9.53
N LEU A 592 18.86 -14.98 9.02
CA LEU A 592 18.98 -16.45 9.04
C LEU A 592 19.42 -17.00 7.68
N ALA A 593 18.91 -16.44 6.59
CA ALA A 593 19.31 -16.82 5.24
C ALA A 593 18.96 -15.76 4.19
N LEU A 594 19.82 -15.63 3.18
CA LEU A 594 19.55 -14.98 1.91
C LEU A 594 18.84 -15.95 0.96
N SER A 595 17.83 -15.47 0.25
CA SER A 595 17.10 -16.24 -0.76
C SER A 595 17.77 -16.25 -2.14
N SER A 596 18.96 -15.67 -2.28
CA SER A 596 19.75 -15.71 -3.52
C SER A 596 20.61 -16.97 -3.58
N ALA A 597 21.01 -17.35 -4.80
CA ALA A 597 21.90 -18.50 -5.03
C ALA A 597 23.33 -18.24 -4.52
N THR A 598 23.75 -16.97 -4.49
CA THR A 598 25.05 -16.52 -4.00
C THR A 598 24.88 -15.49 -2.88
N ARG A 599 25.91 -15.34 -2.04
CA ARG A 599 25.91 -14.33 -0.97
C ARG A 599 25.88 -12.91 -1.55
N SER A 600 25.31 -11.98 -0.80
CA SER A 600 25.34 -10.56 -1.14
C SER A 600 26.67 -9.95 -0.71
N ALA A 601 27.32 -9.19 -1.59
CA ALA A 601 28.51 -8.42 -1.23
C ALA A 601 28.24 -7.37 -0.13
N ALA A 602 27.01 -6.87 -0.04
CA ALA A 602 26.60 -5.91 0.98
C ALA A 602 26.36 -6.54 2.37
N LEU A 603 26.24 -7.87 2.42
CA LEU A 603 25.97 -8.68 3.61
C LEU A 603 26.74 -10.03 3.51
N PRO A 604 28.09 -10.00 3.49
CA PRO A 604 28.92 -11.17 3.20
C PRO A 604 28.81 -12.27 4.27
N ASP A 605 28.44 -11.90 5.49
CA ASP A 605 28.32 -12.82 6.62
C ASP A 605 26.99 -13.57 6.65
N VAL A 606 26.00 -13.15 5.85
CA VAL A 606 24.70 -13.80 5.79
C VAL A 606 24.78 -15.01 4.84
N PRO A 607 24.50 -16.24 5.31
CA PRO A 607 24.55 -17.41 4.45
C PRO A 607 23.42 -17.39 3.43
N THR A 608 23.62 -18.07 2.30
CA THR A 608 22.49 -18.39 1.41
C THR A 608 21.60 -19.44 2.06
N ALA A 609 20.36 -19.57 1.60
CA ALA A 609 19.46 -20.62 2.08
C ALA A 609 20.00 -22.03 1.83
N ALA A 610 20.72 -22.23 0.71
CA ALA A 610 21.38 -23.49 0.41
C ALA A 610 22.51 -23.80 1.42
N GLU A 611 23.35 -22.82 1.74
CA GLU A 611 24.37 -22.94 2.77
C GLU A 611 23.78 -23.17 4.17
N ALA A 612 22.60 -22.61 4.42
CA ALA A 612 21.86 -22.77 5.68
C ALA A 612 21.02 -24.07 5.75
N GLY A 613 21.25 -25.03 4.84
CA GLY A 613 20.63 -26.35 4.88
C GLY A 613 19.25 -26.44 4.22
N LEU A 614 18.81 -25.41 3.50
CA LEU A 614 17.54 -25.38 2.77
C LEU A 614 17.75 -25.15 1.25
N PRO A 615 18.39 -26.10 0.55
CA PRO A 615 18.59 -26.00 -0.90
C PRO A 615 17.22 -25.97 -1.60
N GLY A 616 17.06 -25.05 -2.56
CA GLY A 616 15.80 -24.87 -3.29
C GLY A 616 14.96 -23.68 -2.81
N PHE A 617 15.26 -23.08 -1.66
CA PHE A 617 14.69 -21.78 -1.28
C PHE A 617 15.44 -20.65 -2.01
N ILE A 618 15.13 -20.50 -3.29
CA ILE A 618 15.61 -19.39 -4.11
C ILE A 618 14.43 -18.47 -4.38
N ALA A 619 14.45 -17.25 -3.88
CA ALA A 619 13.38 -16.27 -4.06
C ALA A 619 13.98 -14.88 -4.25
N THR A 620 14.50 -14.62 -5.45
CA THR A 620 15.00 -13.30 -5.82
C THR A 620 13.95 -12.56 -6.62
N SER A 621 14.00 -11.23 -6.57
CA SER A 621 13.36 -10.39 -7.58
C SER A 621 14.43 -9.79 -8.47
N TRP A 622 14.05 -9.32 -9.64
CA TRP A 622 14.95 -8.70 -10.58
C TRP A 622 14.28 -7.50 -11.23
N PHE A 623 15.14 -6.59 -11.69
CA PHE A 623 14.81 -5.53 -12.62
C PHE A 623 15.45 -5.84 -13.96
N GLY A 624 14.76 -5.58 -15.05
CA GLY A 624 15.30 -5.70 -16.40
C GLY A 624 14.68 -4.70 -17.36
N VAL A 625 15.29 -4.50 -18.52
CA VAL A 625 14.77 -3.60 -19.56
C VAL A 625 14.14 -4.44 -20.66
N VAL A 626 12.93 -4.06 -21.06
CA VAL A 626 12.22 -4.64 -22.20
C VAL A 626 11.75 -3.54 -23.15
N VAL A 627 11.51 -3.92 -24.40
CA VAL A 627 10.87 -3.08 -25.43
C VAL A 627 9.65 -3.82 -26.02
N PRO A 628 8.76 -3.16 -26.76
CA PRO A 628 7.62 -3.83 -27.39
C PRO A 628 8.08 -4.91 -28.36
N SER A 629 7.32 -6.01 -28.41
CA SER A 629 7.54 -7.07 -29.40
C SER A 629 7.47 -6.54 -30.83
N GLY A 630 8.33 -7.05 -31.71
CA GLY A 630 8.49 -6.58 -33.08
C GLY A 630 9.51 -5.46 -33.27
N THR A 631 10.17 -4.99 -32.19
CA THR A 631 11.27 -4.03 -32.32
C THR A 631 12.39 -4.62 -33.19
N PRO A 632 12.88 -3.91 -34.23
CA PRO A 632 13.91 -4.43 -35.13
C PRO A 632 15.13 -4.97 -34.40
N GLU A 633 15.65 -6.10 -34.84
CA GLU A 633 16.76 -6.80 -34.17
C GLU A 633 18.01 -5.92 -34.04
N ALA A 634 18.33 -5.14 -35.07
CA ALA A 634 19.45 -4.20 -35.03
C ALA A 634 19.30 -3.13 -33.93
N VAL A 635 18.07 -2.64 -33.71
CA VAL A 635 17.75 -1.66 -32.67
C VAL A 635 17.81 -2.30 -31.27
N ALA A 636 17.24 -3.48 -31.11
CA ALA A 636 17.32 -4.25 -29.86
C ALA A 636 18.77 -4.60 -29.50
N GLY A 637 19.58 -4.99 -30.49
CA GLY A 637 21.01 -5.26 -30.33
C GLY A 637 21.78 -4.02 -29.87
N ARG A 638 21.53 -2.85 -30.48
CA ARG A 638 22.15 -1.58 -30.07
C ARG A 638 21.73 -1.16 -28.65
N LEU A 639 20.44 -1.30 -28.31
CA LEU A 639 19.93 -1.06 -26.96
C LEU A 639 20.59 -1.98 -25.93
N SER A 640 20.71 -3.27 -26.25
CA SER A 640 21.37 -4.24 -25.38
C SER A 640 22.83 -3.85 -25.16
N ALA A 641 23.57 -3.52 -26.22
CA ALA A 641 24.97 -3.11 -26.11
C ALA A 641 25.13 -1.86 -25.23
N ALA A 642 24.30 -0.84 -25.46
CA ALA A 642 24.29 0.38 -24.66
C ALA A 642 23.94 0.11 -23.19
N LEU A 643 22.99 -0.78 -22.92
CA LEU A 643 22.62 -1.17 -21.56
C LEU A 643 23.76 -1.88 -20.84
N GLN A 644 24.46 -2.80 -21.50
CA GLN A 644 25.62 -3.48 -20.90
C GLN A 644 26.75 -2.49 -20.58
N GLN A 645 26.98 -1.52 -21.46
CA GLN A 645 27.97 -0.47 -21.21
C GLN A 645 27.54 0.51 -20.10
N ALA A 646 26.23 0.75 -19.94
CA ALA A 646 25.71 1.51 -18.82
C ALA A 646 25.91 0.76 -17.49
N LEU A 647 25.63 -0.54 -17.44
CA LEU A 647 25.75 -1.36 -16.24
C LEU A 647 27.21 -1.56 -15.76
N SER A 648 28.19 -1.37 -16.65
CA SER A 648 29.60 -1.41 -16.29
C SER A 648 30.11 -0.13 -15.62
N GLN A 649 29.33 0.96 -15.63
CA GLN A 649 29.74 2.24 -15.06
C GLN A 649 29.79 2.20 -13.52
N ALA A 650 30.81 2.82 -12.95
CA ALA A 650 31.01 2.88 -11.49
C ALA A 650 29.82 3.52 -10.76
N ARG A 651 29.20 4.56 -11.35
CA ARG A 651 28.03 5.23 -10.79
C ARG A 651 26.84 4.28 -10.62
N VAL A 652 26.61 3.39 -11.59
CA VAL A 652 25.52 2.41 -11.52
C VAL A 652 25.78 1.43 -10.39
N ARG A 653 26.99 0.87 -10.31
CA ARG A 653 27.39 -0.03 -9.23
C ARG A 653 27.24 0.62 -7.85
N GLN A 654 27.79 1.82 -7.65
CA GLN A 654 27.66 2.56 -6.39
C GLN A 654 26.20 2.83 -5.99
N THR A 655 25.36 3.18 -6.96
CA THR A 655 23.93 3.41 -6.72
C THR A 655 23.24 2.11 -6.31
N PHE A 656 23.55 0.99 -6.99
CA PHE A 656 22.94 -0.30 -6.72
C PHE A 656 23.40 -0.87 -5.37
N ASP A 657 24.69 -0.78 -5.08
CA ASP A 657 25.28 -1.17 -3.79
C ASP A 657 24.66 -0.37 -2.64
N GLY A 658 24.47 0.95 -2.83
CA GLY A 658 23.78 1.82 -1.86
C GLY A 658 22.32 1.43 -1.60
N LEU A 659 21.69 0.73 -2.55
CA LEU A 659 20.34 0.17 -2.44
C LEU A 659 20.34 -1.31 -2.01
N GLY A 660 21.50 -1.92 -1.77
CA GLY A 660 21.63 -3.35 -1.45
C GLY A 660 21.28 -4.28 -2.62
N LEU A 661 21.48 -3.82 -3.86
CA LEU A 661 21.18 -4.53 -5.09
C LEU A 661 22.45 -5.06 -5.74
N THR A 662 22.36 -6.23 -6.37
CA THR A 662 23.47 -6.76 -7.17
C THR A 662 23.25 -6.39 -8.62
N ALA A 663 24.15 -5.60 -9.21
CA ALA A 663 24.15 -5.34 -10.64
C ALA A 663 24.39 -6.65 -11.41
N LEU A 664 23.58 -6.91 -12.42
CA LEU A 664 23.72 -8.07 -13.30
C LEU A 664 24.13 -7.60 -14.70
N ASP A 665 24.95 -8.37 -15.39
CA ASP A 665 25.39 -8.15 -16.78
C ASP A 665 24.62 -9.07 -17.75
N GLY A 666 23.36 -9.36 -17.41
CA GLY A 666 22.59 -10.39 -18.11
C GLY A 666 22.20 -9.97 -19.53
N LYS A 667 22.75 -10.68 -20.51
CA LYS A 667 22.39 -10.58 -21.94
C LYS A 667 20.89 -10.88 -22.18
N PRO A 668 20.30 -10.40 -23.29
CA PRO A 668 18.91 -10.67 -23.66
C PRO A 668 18.47 -12.14 -23.53
N ALA A 669 19.32 -13.09 -23.95
CA ALA A 669 19.01 -14.52 -23.89
C ALA A 669 18.91 -15.04 -22.44
N THR A 670 19.83 -14.61 -21.57
CA THR A 670 19.78 -14.92 -20.13
C THR A 670 18.53 -14.34 -19.51
N PHE A 671 18.18 -13.10 -19.86
CA PHE A 671 17.00 -12.45 -19.32
C PHE A 671 15.70 -13.13 -19.78
N SER A 672 15.60 -13.50 -21.06
CA SER A 672 14.47 -14.27 -21.59
C SER A 672 14.30 -15.61 -20.85
N THR A 673 15.42 -16.31 -20.61
CA THR A 673 15.43 -17.56 -19.84
C THR A 673 14.93 -17.35 -18.41
N GLN A 674 15.40 -16.29 -17.74
CA GLN A 674 14.98 -15.93 -16.39
C GLN A 674 13.47 -15.69 -16.32
N ILE A 675 12.90 -14.91 -17.26
CA ILE A 675 11.45 -14.65 -17.32
C ILE A 675 10.66 -15.96 -17.43
N GLN A 676 11.08 -16.86 -18.32
CA GLN A 676 10.41 -18.15 -18.53
C GLN A 676 10.50 -19.08 -17.33
N GLN A 677 11.67 -19.15 -16.69
CA GLN A 677 11.88 -19.95 -15.49
C GLN A 677 11.04 -19.43 -14.32
N ASP A 678 11.03 -18.12 -14.10
CA ASP A 678 10.26 -17.50 -13.03
C ASP A 678 8.75 -17.59 -13.28
N LEU A 679 8.28 -17.47 -14.53
CA LEU A 679 6.88 -17.72 -14.86
C LEU A 679 6.46 -19.13 -14.44
N ARG A 680 7.25 -20.16 -14.78
CA ARG A 680 6.95 -21.54 -14.38
C ARG A 680 6.97 -21.70 -12.86
N LYS A 681 8.02 -21.19 -12.22
CA LYS A 681 8.21 -21.27 -10.77
C LYS A 681 7.08 -20.59 -10.01
N TRP A 682 6.77 -19.32 -10.32
CA TRP A 682 5.77 -18.57 -9.59
C TRP A 682 4.35 -19.05 -9.87
N ASN A 683 4.05 -19.54 -11.08
CA ASN A 683 2.78 -20.24 -11.33
C ASN A 683 2.63 -21.48 -10.44
N GLN A 684 3.69 -22.27 -10.29
CA GLN A 684 3.68 -23.43 -9.42
C GLN A 684 3.52 -23.03 -7.95
N VAL A 685 4.27 -22.03 -7.48
CA VAL A 685 4.18 -21.52 -6.10
C VAL A 685 2.77 -20.99 -5.80
N VAL A 686 2.22 -20.14 -6.66
CA VAL A 686 0.86 -19.58 -6.49
C VAL A 686 -0.19 -20.70 -6.46
N LYS A 687 -0.06 -21.71 -7.34
CA LYS A 687 -0.97 -22.86 -7.38
C LYS A 687 -0.86 -23.73 -6.13
N THR A 688 0.35 -24.07 -5.69
CA THR A 688 0.58 -24.87 -4.48
C THR A 688 0.13 -24.14 -3.22
N ALA A 689 0.49 -22.86 -3.08
CA ALA A 689 0.13 -22.03 -1.93
C ALA A 689 -1.34 -21.57 -1.96
N SER A 690 -2.09 -21.87 -3.04
CA SER A 690 -3.48 -21.43 -3.23
C SER A 690 -3.66 -19.92 -3.05
N VAL A 691 -2.67 -19.13 -3.48
CA VAL A 691 -2.70 -17.68 -3.39
C VAL A 691 -3.62 -17.12 -4.47
N THR A 692 -4.58 -16.29 -4.08
CA THR A 692 -5.48 -15.58 -5.00
C THR A 692 -5.56 -14.12 -4.63
N ILE A 693 -5.58 -13.24 -5.63
CA ILE A 693 -5.83 -11.80 -5.46
C ILE A 693 -7.02 -11.48 -6.36
N GLU A 694 -8.08 -10.93 -5.76
CA GLU A 694 -9.23 -10.39 -6.52
C GLU A 694 -8.95 -8.96 -6.95
#